data_AF-A0A1S4FYV8-F1
#
_entry.id   AF-A0A1S4FYV8-F1
#
_cell.length_a   1.000
_cell.length_b   1.000
_cell.length_c   1.000
_cell.angle_alpha   90.00
_cell.angle_beta   90.00
_cell.angle_gamma   90.00
#
_symmetry.space_group_name_H-M   'P 1'
#
loop_
_entity.id
_entity.type
_entity.pdbx_description
1 polymer ?
#
loop_
_entity_poly.entity_id
_entity_poly.type
_entity_poly.pdbx_seq_one_letter_code
_entity_poly.pdbx_strand_id
1 'polypeptide(L)'
;MADNPQEGSSGGRIRARGYVGGSSSRGGYNGGSSRGAWPGSDNGGGSYRGDHRQKPYDRPEQSSPSIAVKEEMSALESDIKKERTYDRGERGGRGGSRGGRGGLRGNRYLPEIVQTRNDMSVVKQGNSGRPIMLQTNYFRVLKKEDERIFHYRVDFSPSVEANRKMRALIFQIKPSIGGYVFDGTQLFTRTKLEKDPMEFTTRDKMTEEDHIITLRYVGDVTGTDEKAFVVFNLINRHAMAGLKLQLIGRSFFDPEAKVSIRQYGIDLYPGYLTSIRQHEQDVLMCAELTHRVMRTDTCYSLFEHCMNQRGNFKDNYKRMVLGTIVMSTYGKNNTYTVSDVEFDVNPESSFETKKGPITFMQYFKEKYNITIRDPRQPMLVSRSKARDIRAGQPELIYLIPELSRITGITDDMRRDFHLMRAIADHTRLNPDKRIQRLETFNRRLQQSKDSSDVFKFWKTELDRRLVEVPARVLPPETVFFHPEQDQCKVLAGEMAEWQMAFRNNPMYLTVALTNWYVVVPGGSERLIVDFMSCLKQAASQMYFQIDEPRRVSIPNDSPVVYVEQLSQIVQRDPQLIMCLVTNDKADRYSAIKKKCCVDRAVPTQVLKTRTITPKGGNVRTLMSVATKVAIQMNCKLGGIPWVIKSPLASVMVIGYDVCKDSKDRSKGYGALVASMYGGGVKHPKYYSTVNQHAYGEELSNYLALNVIKAIRAYQSSFGNILPQRIVIYRDGVGEGELGYVHEHEVGAVKEKLEAAYKAHEFQSKLTFFVVNKRINTRLFHDRRNPTPGTIVDDVITLPERNDFYLVSQSVRQGTVSPTSYNILKDESGLSADRLQLYTFKQTHMYYNWSGTVGVPAVCQYAHKLAALAGQYLHQAPSTWLEKKLYFL
;
A
#
# COMPACT_ATOMS: atom_id res chain seq x y z
N MET A 1 -50.44 -27.16 -45.28
CA MET A 1 -51.38 -27.02 -44.15
C MET A 1 -50.96 -25.80 -43.35
N ALA A 2 -51.93 -24.95 -43.00
CA ALA A 2 -51.76 -23.62 -42.40
C ALA A 2 -51.06 -22.60 -43.33
N ASP A 3 -51.86 -21.65 -43.81
CA ASP A 3 -51.46 -20.54 -44.68
C ASP A 3 -51.00 -19.29 -43.91
N ASN A 4 -50.31 -18.42 -44.65
CA ASN A 4 -49.94 -17.05 -44.29
C ASN A 4 -51.17 -16.11 -44.42
N PRO A 5 -51.14 -14.81 -44.00
CA PRO A 5 -50.41 -13.81 -44.79
C PRO A 5 -49.83 -12.55 -44.07
N GLN A 6 -48.79 -11.99 -44.71
CA GLN A 6 -48.50 -10.54 -44.94
C GLN A 6 -48.09 -9.63 -43.76
N GLU A 7 -47.30 -8.54 -43.92
CA GLU A 7 -46.32 -8.02 -44.93
C GLU A 7 -45.52 -6.89 -44.18
N GLY A 8 -44.32 -6.40 -44.51
CA GLY A 8 -43.47 -6.50 -45.70
C GLY A 8 -42.08 -5.82 -45.49
N SER A 9 -41.33 -5.59 -46.58
CA SER A 9 -39.95 -5.02 -46.64
C SER A 9 -39.80 -3.60 -46.05
N SER A 10 -38.65 -3.02 -45.69
CA SER A 10 -37.23 -3.10 -46.15
C SER A 10 -36.30 -2.46 -45.06
N GLY A 11 -34.97 -2.27 -45.15
CA GLY A 11 -33.92 -2.63 -46.12
C GLY A 11 -32.95 -1.46 -46.43
N GLY A 12 -31.61 -1.63 -46.26
CA GLY A 12 -30.60 -0.67 -46.81
C GLY A 12 -29.54 -0.03 -45.87
N ARG A 13 -28.51 -0.81 -45.50
CA ARG A 13 -27.05 -0.51 -45.57
C ARG A 13 -26.58 0.94 -45.89
N ILE A 14 -25.54 1.44 -45.18
CA ILE A 14 -24.29 2.15 -45.67
C ILE A 14 -23.80 3.43 -44.91
N ARG A 15 -22.46 3.51 -44.76
CA ARG A 15 -21.51 4.65 -44.54
C ARG A 15 -21.36 5.34 -43.17
N ALA A 16 -20.18 5.11 -42.60
CA ALA A 16 -19.41 6.13 -41.88
C ALA A 16 -18.92 7.25 -42.82
N ARG A 17 -18.75 8.46 -42.28
CA ARG A 17 -17.92 9.54 -42.84
C ARG A 17 -17.12 10.19 -41.71
N GLY A 18 -15.81 10.31 -41.91
CA GLY A 18 -14.99 11.27 -41.16
C GLY A 18 -15.04 12.64 -41.82
N TYR A 19 -14.49 13.65 -41.14
CA TYR A 19 -14.25 14.99 -41.71
C TYR A 19 -12.85 15.47 -41.35
N VAL A 20 -12.18 16.06 -42.35
CA VAL A 20 -10.89 16.77 -42.28
C VAL A 20 -11.02 18.02 -43.16
N GLY A 21 -10.38 19.12 -42.76
CA GLY A 21 -10.28 20.38 -43.50
C GLY A 21 -10.91 21.57 -42.73
N GLY A 22 -10.40 22.81 -42.82
CA GLY A 22 -9.15 23.23 -43.48
C GLY A 22 -9.11 24.72 -43.87
N SER A 23 -8.19 25.48 -43.27
CA SER A 23 -7.59 26.74 -43.78
C SER A 23 -8.39 28.07 -43.87
N SER A 24 -7.61 29.16 -43.90
CA SER A 24 -7.92 30.56 -44.29
C SER A 24 -8.74 31.45 -43.33
N SER A 25 -8.65 32.81 -43.33
CA SER A 25 -7.51 33.74 -43.52
C SER A 25 -7.92 35.21 -43.27
N ARG A 26 -6.97 36.06 -42.81
CA ARG A 26 -6.89 37.55 -42.94
C ARG A 26 -7.88 38.47 -42.20
N GLY A 27 -7.36 39.67 -41.86
CA GLY A 27 -8.05 40.87 -41.34
C GLY A 27 -7.83 41.12 -39.84
N GLY A 28 -7.38 42.28 -39.35
CA GLY A 28 -6.94 43.52 -39.99
C GLY A 28 -7.37 44.77 -39.18
N TYR A 29 -6.47 45.74 -39.02
CA TYR A 29 -6.67 47.12 -38.49
C TYR A 29 -6.78 47.40 -36.97
N ASN A 30 -5.82 48.25 -36.55
CA ASN A 30 -5.92 49.48 -35.74
C ASN A 30 -6.77 49.51 -34.44
N GLY A 31 -6.36 50.07 -33.31
CA GLY A 31 -5.38 51.10 -32.88
C GLY A 31 -5.88 51.57 -31.49
N GLY A 32 -5.29 52.43 -30.66
CA GLY A 32 -4.03 53.18 -30.57
C GLY A 32 -4.03 53.91 -29.20
N SER A 33 -2.91 54.52 -28.79
CA SER A 33 -2.77 55.62 -27.78
C SER A 33 -3.87 55.83 -26.71
N SER A 34 -3.60 55.85 -25.40
CA SER A 34 -2.80 56.86 -24.67
C SER A 34 -2.57 56.37 -23.21
N ARG A 35 -1.41 56.54 -22.54
CA ARG A 35 -0.77 57.75 -21.98
C ARG A 35 -1.60 58.54 -20.95
N GLY A 36 -1.02 58.70 -19.75
CA GLY A 36 -1.43 59.61 -18.67
C GLY A 36 -2.11 58.91 -17.47
N ALA A 37 -1.87 59.29 -16.21
CA ALA A 37 -0.80 60.12 -15.62
C ALA A 37 -0.74 59.83 -14.10
N TRP A 38 0.40 60.12 -13.45
CA TRP A 38 0.47 60.22 -11.98
C TRP A 38 -0.08 61.60 -11.53
N PRO A 39 -0.60 61.72 -10.31
CA PRO A 39 0.23 62.14 -9.16
C PRO A 39 0.04 61.23 -7.93
N GLY A 40 0.87 61.22 -6.87
CA GLY A 40 1.97 62.14 -6.52
C GLY A 40 1.63 62.96 -5.27
N SER A 41 2.55 63.03 -4.30
CA SER A 41 2.47 63.77 -2.99
C SER A 41 1.50 63.18 -1.93
N ASP A 42 1.75 63.26 -0.62
CA ASP A 42 3.00 63.52 0.11
C ASP A 42 2.95 63.08 1.60
N ASN A 43 4.16 62.98 2.19
CA ASN A 43 4.55 63.14 3.61
C ASN A 43 3.66 62.73 4.82
N GLY A 44 4.33 62.17 5.85
CA GLY A 44 3.78 62.07 7.21
C GLY A 44 4.57 61.17 8.17
N GLY A 45 5.81 61.53 8.53
CA GLY A 45 6.58 60.80 9.55
C GLY A 45 6.19 61.19 10.99
N GLY A 46 6.34 60.28 11.94
CA GLY A 46 6.09 60.56 13.37
C GLY A 46 6.42 59.40 14.31
N SER A 47 7.59 59.45 14.94
CA SER A 47 8.04 58.47 15.94
C SER A 47 7.81 58.99 17.36
N TYR A 48 7.21 58.20 18.27
CA TYR A 48 7.37 58.39 19.71
C TYR A 48 7.41 57.07 20.49
N ARG A 49 8.32 56.99 21.46
CA ARG A 49 8.37 55.97 22.52
C ARG A 49 7.44 56.37 23.66
N GLY A 50 6.86 55.40 24.36
CA GLY A 50 6.19 55.58 25.65
C GLY A 50 6.07 54.24 26.37
N ASP A 51 6.78 54.08 27.48
CA ASP A 51 6.82 52.86 28.30
C ASP A 51 6.19 53.15 29.66
N HIS A 52 5.11 52.45 30.03
CA HIS A 52 4.57 52.48 31.39
C HIS A 52 3.91 51.16 31.80
N ARG A 53 4.48 50.55 32.85
CA ARG A 53 3.88 49.46 33.63
C ARG A 53 2.85 50.02 34.61
N GLN A 54 1.67 49.41 34.68
CA GLN A 54 0.84 49.42 35.90
C GLN A 54 0.32 48.02 36.24
N LYS A 55 0.10 47.78 37.54
CA LYS A 55 -0.31 46.50 38.13
C LYS A 55 -1.84 46.33 38.06
N PRO A 56 -2.37 45.10 37.95
CA PRO A 56 -3.81 44.85 38.09
C PRO A 56 -4.26 44.85 39.56
N TYR A 57 -5.54 45.14 39.77
CA TYR A 57 -6.25 45.15 41.07
C TYR A 57 -7.07 43.86 41.30
N ASP A 58 -7.28 43.50 42.56
CA ASP A 58 -8.10 42.35 43.00
C ASP A 58 -9.61 42.64 43.11
N ARG A 59 -10.44 41.60 42.86
CA ARG A 59 -11.74 41.22 43.48
C ARG A 59 -12.61 40.37 42.53
N PRO A 60 -13.59 39.59 43.02
CA PRO A 60 -13.56 38.67 44.17
C PRO A 60 -14.07 37.25 43.81
N GLU A 61 -14.03 36.32 44.76
CA GLU A 61 -14.40 34.90 44.55
C GLU A 61 -15.91 34.61 44.54
N GLN A 62 -16.32 33.58 43.78
CA GLN A 62 -17.53 32.77 44.02
C GLN A 62 -17.26 31.28 43.75
N SER A 63 -17.68 30.41 44.68
CA SER A 63 -17.57 28.94 44.61
C SER A 63 -18.77 28.31 43.86
N SER A 64 -18.83 27.05 43.40
CA SER A 64 -17.98 25.85 43.53
C SER A 64 -18.52 24.79 42.50
N PRO A 65 -18.19 23.47 42.53
CA PRO A 65 -16.99 22.75 42.99
C PRO A 65 -16.40 21.81 41.90
N SER A 66 -15.11 21.45 41.96
CA SER A 66 -14.58 20.29 41.20
C SER A 66 -13.29 19.69 41.79
N ILE A 67 -13.40 19.06 42.97
CA ILE A 67 -12.29 18.31 43.61
C ILE A 67 -12.79 16.89 43.89
N ALA A 68 -12.51 15.97 42.95
CA ALA A 68 -12.70 14.52 43.07
C ALA A 68 -11.93 13.79 41.95
N VAL A 69 -11.94 14.35 40.73
CA VAL A 69 -11.39 13.69 39.52
C VAL A 69 -9.85 13.81 39.37
N LYS A 70 -9.18 14.59 40.23
CA LYS A 70 -7.72 14.81 40.14
C LYS A 70 -6.87 13.86 41.00
N GLU A 71 -7.42 13.26 42.05
CA GLU A 71 -6.63 12.43 42.97
C GLU A 71 -6.45 11.01 42.46
N GLU A 72 -7.47 10.40 41.83
CA GLU A 72 -7.36 9.06 41.22
C GLU A 72 -6.35 8.99 40.06
N MET A 73 -6.20 10.07 39.27
CA MET A 73 -5.19 10.11 38.20
C MET A 73 -3.75 10.22 38.73
N SER A 74 -3.54 10.87 39.87
CA SER A 74 -2.20 10.96 40.47
C SER A 74 -1.74 9.64 41.11
N ALA A 75 -2.68 8.78 41.53
CA ALA A 75 -2.37 7.47 42.08
C ALA A 75 -1.79 6.54 41.00
N LEU A 76 -2.48 6.39 39.85
CA LEU A 76 -2.06 5.49 38.77
C LEU A 76 -0.70 5.84 38.13
N GLU A 77 -0.32 7.12 38.08
CA GLU A 77 1.00 7.52 37.56
C GLU A 77 2.15 7.25 38.54
N SER A 78 1.85 6.99 39.82
CA SER A 78 2.86 6.75 40.86
C SER A 78 3.33 5.28 40.92
N ASP A 79 2.45 4.33 40.63
CA ASP A 79 2.78 2.89 40.66
C ASP A 79 3.65 2.45 39.47
N ILE A 80 3.45 3.06 38.29
CA ILE A 80 4.24 2.78 37.07
C ILE A 80 5.74 3.17 37.23
N LYS A 81 6.10 3.94 38.27
CA LYS A 81 7.49 4.33 38.57
C LYS A 81 8.18 3.46 39.63
N LYS A 82 7.48 2.56 40.34
CA LYS A 82 8.08 1.79 41.45
C LYS A 82 8.69 0.43 41.05
N GLU A 83 8.36 -0.14 39.90
CA GLU A 83 8.95 -1.43 39.43
C GLU A 83 10.35 -1.31 38.76
N ARG A 84 11.00 -0.14 38.78
CA ARG A 84 12.28 0.09 38.06
C ARG A 84 13.55 0.08 38.90
N THR A 85 13.47 -0.24 40.19
CA THR A 85 14.64 -0.36 41.06
C THR A 85 14.42 -1.45 42.10
N TYR A 86 14.94 -2.66 41.83
CA TYR A 86 15.54 -3.61 42.79
C TYR A 86 15.72 -4.97 42.08
N ASP A 87 16.85 -5.17 41.40
CA ASP A 87 17.62 -6.41 41.61
C ASP A 87 19.10 -6.23 41.21
N ARG A 88 19.99 -6.43 42.19
CA ARG A 88 21.44 -6.41 42.03
C ARG A 88 22.08 -7.15 43.20
N GLY A 89 21.93 -8.48 43.23
CA GLY A 89 22.62 -9.39 44.15
C GLY A 89 23.61 -10.30 43.40
N GLU A 90 24.79 -10.52 43.97
CA GLU A 90 25.87 -11.31 43.34
C GLU A 90 25.88 -12.80 43.73
N ARG A 91 26.75 -13.55 43.01
CA ARG A 91 27.22 -14.94 43.23
C ARG A 91 26.36 -16.02 42.56
N GLY A 92 26.94 -17.01 41.85
CA GLY A 92 28.36 -17.27 41.57
C GLY A 92 28.55 -18.12 40.31
N GLY A 93 29.74 -18.08 39.73
CA GLY A 93 29.99 -18.67 38.39
C GLY A 93 30.47 -20.12 38.40
N ARG A 94 30.11 -20.85 37.33
CA ARG A 94 30.94 -21.92 36.72
C ARG A 94 30.84 -21.79 35.19
N GLY A 95 31.95 -22.04 34.50
CA GLY A 95 32.13 -21.61 33.12
C GLY A 95 31.50 -22.50 32.05
N GLY A 96 31.12 -21.89 30.94
CA GLY A 96 30.80 -22.52 29.66
C GLY A 96 31.08 -21.53 28.53
N SER A 97 31.86 -21.95 27.52
CA SER A 97 32.47 -21.03 26.54
C SER A 97 31.47 -20.15 25.79
N ARG A 98 31.81 -18.84 25.65
CA ARG A 98 31.13 -17.91 24.76
C ARG A 98 31.31 -18.35 23.29
N GLY A 99 30.34 -19.09 22.76
CA GLY A 99 30.23 -19.36 21.32
C GLY A 99 30.03 -18.05 20.53
N GLY A 100 30.89 -17.79 19.55
CA GLY A 100 30.86 -16.56 18.76
C GLY A 100 29.58 -16.40 17.92
N ARG A 101 29.12 -15.16 17.74
CA ARG A 101 27.92 -14.78 16.95
C ARG A 101 28.12 -14.93 15.42
N GLY A 102 28.73 -16.02 14.96
CA GLY A 102 28.92 -16.35 13.53
C GLY A 102 27.86 -17.29 12.94
N GLY A 103 27.19 -18.10 13.76
CA GLY A 103 26.40 -19.26 13.30
C GLY A 103 25.02 -18.98 12.67
N LEU A 104 24.52 -17.74 12.65
CA LEU A 104 23.15 -17.43 12.20
C LEU A 104 23.03 -17.08 10.69
N ARG A 105 24.04 -17.42 9.87
CA ARG A 105 23.97 -17.34 8.40
C ARG A 105 23.57 -18.67 7.79
N GLY A 106 22.31 -19.08 7.95
CA GLY A 106 21.81 -20.32 7.34
C GLY A 106 20.29 -20.45 7.34
N ASN A 107 19.67 -20.35 8.53
CA ASN A 107 18.22 -20.42 8.64
C ASN A 107 17.55 -19.27 7.89
N ARG A 108 16.96 -19.59 6.74
CA ARG A 108 15.71 -18.96 6.35
C ARG A 108 14.73 -19.34 7.46
N TYR A 109 14.39 -18.36 8.29
CA TYR A 109 13.31 -18.49 9.24
C TYR A 109 12.08 -18.98 8.46
N LEU A 110 11.63 -20.21 8.73
CA LEU A 110 10.30 -20.63 8.32
C LEU A 110 9.37 -19.81 9.21
N PRO A 111 8.50 -18.95 8.64
CA PRO A 111 7.50 -18.29 9.46
C PRO A 111 6.67 -19.38 10.11
N GLU A 112 6.58 -19.33 11.43
CA GLU A 112 5.73 -20.22 12.20
C GLU A 112 4.30 -20.15 11.66
N ILE A 113 3.74 -21.29 11.29
CA ILE A 113 2.42 -21.32 10.68
C ILE A 113 1.39 -21.08 11.77
N VAL A 114 0.85 -19.86 11.79
CA VAL A 114 -0.19 -19.45 12.73
C VAL A 114 -1.49 -20.18 12.37
N GLN A 115 -1.75 -21.28 13.05
CA GLN A 115 -3.08 -21.88 13.09
C GLN A 115 -4.05 -20.86 13.70
N THR A 116 -5.02 -20.45 12.89
CA THR A 116 -6.14 -19.58 13.29
C THR A 116 -7.47 -20.32 13.24
N ARG A 117 -7.46 -21.51 12.63
CA ARG A 117 -8.54 -22.51 12.66
C ARG A 117 -8.10 -23.69 13.54
N ASN A 118 -8.30 -23.56 14.85
CA ASN A 118 -7.91 -24.59 15.84
C ASN A 118 -8.85 -25.82 15.83
N ASP A 119 -10.04 -25.67 15.27
CA ASP A 119 -11.01 -26.75 15.09
C ASP A 119 -11.43 -26.84 13.62
N MET A 120 -11.15 -28.00 13.01
CA MET A 120 -11.49 -28.28 11.62
C MET A 120 -13.00 -28.48 11.40
N SER A 121 -13.78 -28.69 12.48
CA SER A 121 -15.25 -28.74 12.43
C SER A 121 -15.87 -27.39 12.04
N VAL A 122 -15.15 -26.28 12.26
CA VAL A 122 -15.62 -24.93 11.90
C VAL A 122 -15.70 -24.81 10.37
N VAL A 123 -16.93 -24.77 9.86
CA VAL A 123 -17.23 -24.54 8.45
C VAL A 123 -17.01 -23.07 8.12
N LYS A 124 -16.06 -22.77 7.23
CA LYS A 124 -15.76 -21.41 6.77
C LYS A 124 -16.50 -21.02 5.48
N GLN A 125 -17.08 -22.01 4.80
CA GLN A 125 -17.94 -21.83 3.64
C GLN A 125 -19.27 -21.17 4.05
N GLY A 126 -19.62 -20.07 3.41
CA GLY A 126 -20.95 -19.48 3.47
C GLY A 126 -21.92 -20.08 2.45
N ASN A 127 -23.18 -19.68 2.51
CA ASN A 127 -24.28 -20.25 1.72
C ASN A 127 -25.20 -19.20 1.05
N SER A 128 -25.07 -17.91 1.37
CA SER A 128 -25.86 -16.84 0.76
C SER A 128 -25.32 -16.42 -0.62
N GLY A 129 -26.21 -15.92 -1.48
CA GLY A 129 -25.85 -15.40 -2.80
C GLY A 129 -25.91 -16.44 -3.93
N ARG A 130 -25.69 -15.98 -5.16
CA ARG A 130 -25.79 -16.80 -6.37
C ARG A 130 -24.48 -17.56 -6.61
N PRO A 131 -24.48 -18.90 -6.74
CA PRO A 131 -23.27 -19.64 -7.07
C PRO A 131 -22.79 -19.32 -8.49
N ILE A 132 -21.47 -19.22 -8.67
CA ILE A 132 -20.78 -19.09 -9.95
C ILE A 132 -19.46 -19.89 -9.91
N MET A 133 -18.89 -20.20 -11.07
CA MET A 133 -17.53 -20.72 -11.17
C MET A 133 -16.57 -19.61 -11.59
N LEU A 134 -15.39 -19.55 -10.97
CA LEU A 134 -14.34 -18.59 -11.29
C LEU A 134 -13.08 -19.31 -11.73
N GLN A 135 -12.36 -18.72 -12.69
CA GLN A 135 -10.97 -19.06 -12.96
C GLN A 135 -10.06 -18.20 -12.07
N THR A 136 -8.93 -18.77 -11.66
CA THR A 136 -7.94 -18.09 -10.79
C THR A 136 -6.61 -17.89 -11.50
N ASN A 137 -5.61 -17.30 -10.84
CA ASN A 137 -4.22 -17.31 -11.31
C ASN A 137 -3.35 -18.41 -10.67
N TYR A 138 -3.99 -19.53 -10.30
CA TYR A 138 -3.31 -20.70 -9.74
C TYR A 138 -3.23 -21.82 -10.77
N PHE A 139 -2.20 -22.64 -10.66
CA PHE A 139 -2.05 -23.91 -11.37
C PHE A 139 -1.90 -25.04 -10.35
N ARG A 140 -2.56 -26.18 -10.55
CA ARG A 140 -2.44 -27.35 -9.67
C ARG A 140 -1.06 -28.00 -9.85
N VAL A 141 -0.38 -28.32 -8.74
CA VAL A 141 0.88 -29.08 -8.74
C VAL A 141 0.53 -30.55 -8.60
N LEU A 142 0.62 -31.28 -9.71
CA LEU A 142 0.34 -32.71 -9.78
C LEU A 142 1.53 -33.49 -9.21
N LYS A 143 1.25 -34.37 -8.25
CA LYS A 143 2.20 -35.31 -7.65
C LYS A 143 1.91 -36.72 -8.19
N LYS A 144 2.94 -37.56 -8.30
CA LYS A 144 2.75 -39.02 -8.41
C LYS A 144 2.65 -39.62 -7.00
N GLU A 145 1.95 -40.74 -6.87
CA GLU A 145 1.72 -41.40 -5.58
C GLU A 145 3.02 -42.05 -5.02
N ASP A 146 3.08 -42.21 -3.69
CA ASP A 146 4.18 -42.84 -2.92
C ASP A 146 5.59 -42.23 -3.04
N GLU A 147 5.70 -40.90 -2.99
CA GLU A 147 6.98 -40.22 -3.26
C GLU A 147 7.53 -39.38 -2.08
N ARG A 148 8.58 -39.91 -1.43
CA ARG A 148 9.35 -39.24 -0.36
C ARG A 148 10.48 -38.38 -0.90
N ILE A 149 10.75 -37.24 -0.28
CA ILE A 149 11.95 -36.44 -0.53
C ILE A 149 12.91 -36.61 0.65
N PHE A 150 14.15 -37.03 0.40
CA PHE A 150 15.12 -37.25 1.46
C PHE A 150 15.85 -35.94 1.79
N HIS A 151 15.83 -35.55 3.06
CA HIS A 151 16.45 -34.32 3.56
C HIS A 151 17.77 -34.64 4.26
N TYR A 152 18.84 -33.96 3.83
CA TYR A 152 20.18 -34.04 4.38
C TYR A 152 20.67 -32.65 4.82
N ARG A 153 21.45 -32.61 5.90
CA ARG A 153 22.31 -31.49 6.27
C ARG A 153 23.67 -31.67 5.60
N VAL A 154 24.24 -30.57 5.12
CA VAL A 154 25.55 -30.50 4.48
C VAL A 154 26.53 -29.76 5.38
N ASP A 155 27.63 -30.42 5.75
CA ASP A 155 28.79 -29.81 6.39
C ASP A 155 30.01 -29.92 5.45
N PHE A 156 30.96 -28.98 5.54
CA PHE A 156 32.18 -28.93 4.72
C PHE A 156 33.43 -28.87 5.61
N SER A 157 34.46 -29.65 5.29
CA SER A 157 35.78 -29.61 5.92
C SER A 157 36.90 -29.51 4.88
N PRO A 158 37.75 -28.46 4.87
CA PRO A 158 37.65 -27.26 5.70
C PRO A 158 36.39 -26.44 5.37
N SER A 159 35.98 -25.58 6.31
CA SER A 159 34.71 -24.86 6.23
C SER A 159 34.69 -23.82 5.11
N VAL A 160 33.57 -23.78 4.37
CA VAL A 160 33.42 -22.91 3.20
C VAL A 160 32.36 -21.85 3.50
N GLU A 161 32.75 -20.59 3.67
CA GLU A 161 31.76 -19.50 3.90
C GLU A 161 31.02 -19.08 2.62
N ALA A 162 31.66 -19.21 1.47
CA ALA A 162 31.14 -18.71 0.21
C ALA A 162 30.12 -19.67 -0.41
N ASN A 163 28.82 -19.36 -0.34
CA ASN A 163 27.73 -20.15 -0.93
C ASN A 163 27.95 -20.50 -2.42
N ARG A 164 28.67 -19.67 -3.18
CA ARG A 164 29.08 -19.97 -4.56
C ARG A 164 30.10 -21.11 -4.65
N LYS A 165 31.10 -21.17 -3.74
CA LYS A 165 32.06 -22.27 -3.64
C LYS A 165 31.37 -23.54 -3.14
N MET A 166 30.54 -23.45 -2.10
CA MET A 166 29.68 -24.57 -1.63
C MET A 166 28.90 -25.21 -2.80
N ARG A 167 28.19 -24.40 -3.60
CA ARG A 167 27.42 -24.87 -4.76
C ARG A 167 28.29 -25.51 -5.85
N ALA A 168 29.50 -24.99 -6.07
CA ALA A 168 30.43 -25.53 -7.05
C ALA A 168 31.01 -26.89 -6.62
N LEU A 169 31.29 -27.07 -5.32
CA LEU A 169 31.74 -28.34 -4.74
C LEU A 169 30.61 -29.39 -4.76
N ILE A 170 29.40 -29.03 -4.30
CA ILE A 170 28.22 -29.92 -4.35
C ILE A 170 27.85 -30.32 -5.79
N PHE A 171 28.13 -29.48 -6.79
CA PHE A 171 27.94 -29.85 -8.19
C PHE A 171 28.87 -30.99 -8.66
N GLN A 172 30.05 -31.15 -8.05
CA GLN A 172 30.97 -32.25 -8.38
C GLN A 172 30.41 -33.62 -7.96
N ILE A 173 29.67 -33.68 -6.85
CA ILE A 173 29.07 -34.92 -6.33
C ILE A 173 27.71 -35.25 -6.94
N LYS A 174 27.19 -34.38 -7.84
CA LYS A 174 25.93 -34.59 -8.57
C LYS A 174 25.81 -35.98 -9.23
N PRO A 175 26.84 -36.58 -9.84
CA PRO A 175 26.75 -37.92 -10.42
C PRO A 175 26.40 -39.00 -9.39
N SER A 176 26.84 -38.83 -8.13
CA SER A 176 26.64 -39.80 -7.05
C SER A 176 25.32 -39.62 -6.30
N ILE A 177 24.86 -38.37 -6.10
CA ILE A 177 23.63 -38.07 -5.33
C ILE A 177 22.39 -37.82 -6.22
N GLY A 178 22.57 -37.83 -7.53
CA GLY A 178 21.53 -37.53 -8.52
C GLY A 178 21.21 -36.03 -8.63
N GLY A 179 19.99 -35.72 -9.08
CA GLY A 179 19.45 -34.38 -9.02
C GLY A 179 19.18 -33.96 -7.57
N TYR A 180 19.42 -32.69 -7.25
CA TYR A 180 19.25 -32.19 -5.89
C TYR A 180 18.79 -30.73 -5.88
N VAL A 181 18.29 -30.31 -4.72
CA VAL A 181 18.06 -28.91 -4.36
C VAL A 181 18.93 -28.60 -3.15
N PHE A 182 19.76 -27.57 -3.25
CA PHE A 182 20.70 -27.16 -2.20
C PHE A 182 20.62 -25.64 -1.97
N ASP A 183 20.52 -25.22 -0.71
CA ASP A 183 20.43 -23.80 -0.34
C ASP A 183 21.76 -23.21 0.18
N GLY A 184 22.63 -24.04 0.74
CA GLY A 184 23.87 -23.66 1.44
C GLY A 184 24.14 -24.50 2.68
N THR A 185 23.10 -25.11 3.27
CA THR A 185 23.21 -25.95 4.47
C THR A 185 22.30 -27.18 4.40
N GLN A 186 21.16 -27.06 3.73
CA GLN A 186 20.20 -28.16 3.54
C GLN A 186 20.23 -28.63 2.09
N LEU A 187 20.24 -29.95 1.91
CA LEU A 187 20.19 -30.64 0.63
C LEU A 187 18.98 -31.58 0.60
N PHE A 188 18.25 -31.55 -0.50
CA PHE A 188 17.11 -32.42 -0.76
C PHE A 188 17.36 -33.20 -2.05
N THR A 189 17.08 -34.51 -2.04
CA THR A 189 17.19 -35.39 -3.21
C THR A 189 16.06 -36.43 -3.21
N ARG A 190 15.80 -37.03 -4.37
CA ARG A 190 14.88 -38.18 -4.54
C ARG A 190 15.56 -39.54 -4.34
N THR A 191 16.90 -39.57 -4.31
CA THR A 191 17.68 -40.78 -4.08
C THR A 191 18.11 -40.84 -2.61
N LYS A 192 17.67 -41.87 -1.87
CA LYS A 192 18.19 -42.11 -0.52
C LYS A 192 19.65 -42.54 -0.62
N LEU A 193 20.54 -41.84 0.08
CA LEU A 193 21.94 -42.23 0.20
C LEU A 193 22.05 -43.50 1.06
N GLU A 194 22.92 -44.41 0.66
CA GLU A 194 23.09 -45.74 1.28
C GLU A 194 23.70 -45.68 2.68
N LYS A 195 24.49 -44.63 2.96
CA LYS A 195 25.20 -44.41 4.23
C LYS A 195 24.77 -43.10 4.87
N ASP A 196 24.80 -43.07 6.20
CA ASP A 196 24.63 -41.87 7.00
C ASP A 196 25.66 -41.86 8.14
N PRO A 197 26.58 -40.88 8.21
CA PRO A 197 26.83 -39.86 7.18
C PRO A 197 27.37 -40.46 5.87
N MET A 198 27.05 -39.83 4.75
CA MET A 198 27.71 -40.08 3.46
C MET A 198 28.76 -39.00 3.22
N GLU A 199 30.00 -39.39 2.90
CA GLU A 199 31.10 -38.44 2.69
C GLU A 199 31.64 -38.49 1.27
N PHE A 200 32.03 -37.31 0.76
CA PHE A 200 32.60 -37.14 -0.56
C PHE A 200 33.81 -36.21 -0.52
N THR A 201 34.93 -36.62 -1.09
CA THR A 201 36.08 -35.74 -1.33
C THR A 201 35.90 -35.01 -2.66
N THR A 202 36.08 -33.69 -2.66
CA THR A 202 35.97 -32.80 -3.82
C THR A 202 37.14 -31.83 -3.84
N ARG A 203 37.60 -31.38 -5.01
CA ARG A 203 38.74 -30.45 -5.11
C ARG A 203 38.29 -29.08 -5.64
N ASP A 204 38.70 -28.00 -5.01
CA ASP A 204 38.46 -26.66 -5.56
C ASP A 204 39.37 -26.43 -6.78
N LYS A 205 38.77 -26.18 -7.95
CA LYS A 205 39.49 -25.94 -9.21
C LYS A 205 40.29 -24.63 -9.24
N MET A 206 40.14 -23.75 -8.25
CA MET A 206 40.87 -22.48 -8.17
C MET A 206 41.97 -22.46 -7.09
N THR A 207 41.82 -23.24 -6.01
CA THR A 207 42.81 -23.29 -4.91
C THR A 207 43.52 -24.64 -4.81
N GLU A 208 43.10 -25.64 -5.59
CA GLU A 208 43.56 -27.04 -5.56
C GLU A 208 43.39 -27.75 -4.20
N GLU A 209 42.70 -27.10 -3.28
CA GLU A 209 42.39 -27.55 -1.93
C GLU A 209 41.30 -28.63 -1.96
N ASP A 210 41.54 -29.73 -1.24
CA ASP A 210 40.57 -30.80 -1.06
C ASP A 210 39.59 -30.47 0.06
N HIS A 211 38.29 -30.65 -0.23
CA HIS A 211 37.18 -30.48 0.68
C HIS A 211 36.39 -31.79 0.82
N ILE A 212 36.26 -32.25 2.06
CA ILE A 212 35.34 -33.30 2.46
C ILE A 212 33.95 -32.67 2.64
N ILE A 213 32.97 -33.21 1.93
CA ILE A 213 31.56 -32.88 2.07
C ILE A 213 30.88 -34.01 2.84
N THR A 214 30.36 -33.73 4.02
CA THR A 214 29.61 -34.68 4.84
C THR A 214 28.11 -34.40 4.68
N LEU A 215 27.36 -35.38 4.17
CA LEU A 215 25.90 -35.36 4.08
C LEU A 215 25.32 -36.21 5.23
N ARG A 216 24.66 -35.55 6.19
CA ARG A 216 23.99 -36.19 7.33
C ARG A 216 22.50 -36.26 7.08
N TYR A 217 21.88 -37.42 7.20
CA TYR A 217 20.45 -37.58 7.03
C TYR A 217 19.70 -36.87 8.17
N VAL A 218 18.62 -36.18 7.82
CA VAL A 218 17.77 -35.42 8.76
C VAL A 218 16.37 -36.02 8.83
N GLY A 219 15.85 -36.54 7.72
CA GLY A 219 14.55 -37.21 7.69
C GLY A 219 13.92 -37.30 6.30
N ASP A 220 12.73 -37.90 6.27
CA ASP A 220 11.83 -37.91 5.12
C ASP A 220 10.97 -36.65 5.13
N VAL A 221 10.93 -35.93 4.01
CA VAL A 221 9.96 -34.87 3.74
C VAL A 221 8.82 -35.49 2.94
N THR A 222 7.69 -35.70 3.60
CA THR A 222 6.45 -36.20 3.00
C THR A 222 5.63 -35.06 2.40
N GLY A 223 4.72 -35.36 1.47
CA GLY A 223 4.00 -34.34 0.70
C GLY A 223 3.05 -33.42 1.48
N THR A 224 2.91 -33.60 2.80
CA THR A 224 2.10 -32.82 3.74
C THR A 224 2.92 -32.05 4.78
N ASP A 225 4.22 -32.32 4.92
CA ASP A 225 5.13 -31.57 5.81
C ASP A 225 5.29 -30.12 5.30
N GLU A 226 5.26 -29.13 6.20
CA GLU A 226 5.54 -27.73 5.90
C GLU A 226 6.85 -27.55 5.11
N LYS A 227 7.87 -28.35 5.45
CA LYS A 227 9.17 -28.37 4.76
C LYS A 227 9.03 -28.75 3.28
N ALA A 228 8.04 -29.56 2.90
CA ALA A 228 7.80 -29.93 1.50
C ALA A 228 7.48 -28.70 0.64
N PHE A 229 6.74 -27.72 1.15
CA PHE A 229 6.42 -26.50 0.39
C PHE A 229 7.65 -25.59 0.22
N VAL A 230 8.58 -25.60 1.18
CA VAL A 230 9.90 -24.96 1.02
C VAL A 230 10.65 -25.60 -0.14
N VAL A 231 10.65 -26.93 -0.20
CA VAL A 231 11.28 -27.70 -1.28
C VAL A 231 10.59 -27.46 -2.61
N PHE A 232 9.25 -27.51 -2.71
CA PHE A 232 8.53 -27.20 -3.95
C PHE A 232 8.79 -25.78 -4.46
N ASN A 233 8.87 -24.77 -3.58
CA ASN A 233 9.26 -23.42 -3.98
C ASN A 233 10.72 -23.34 -4.48
N LEU A 234 11.63 -24.14 -3.92
CA LEU A 234 13.01 -24.27 -4.41
C LEU A 234 13.09 -25.00 -5.76
N ILE A 235 12.33 -26.08 -5.95
CA ILE A 235 12.20 -26.83 -7.21
C ILE A 235 11.69 -25.90 -8.31
N ASN A 236 10.58 -25.20 -8.07
CA ASN A 236 10.02 -24.25 -9.01
C ASN A 236 11.01 -23.12 -9.33
N ARG A 237 11.71 -22.58 -8.31
CA ARG A 237 12.77 -21.58 -8.55
C ARG A 237 13.94 -22.11 -9.40
N HIS A 238 14.24 -23.41 -9.31
CA HIS A 238 15.22 -24.06 -10.18
C HIS A 238 14.69 -24.23 -11.60
N ALA A 239 13.45 -24.72 -11.77
CA ALA A 239 12.80 -24.82 -13.08
C ALA A 239 12.69 -23.47 -13.79
N MET A 240 12.35 -22.39 -13.05
CA MET A 240 12.30 -21.01 -13.55
C MET A 240 13.65 -20.50 -14.11
N ALA A 241 14.79 -21.11 -13.76
CA ALA A 241 16.08 -20.76 -14.37
C ALA A 241 16.14 -21.13 -15.86
N GLY A 242 15.43 -22.18 -16.27
CA GLY A 242 15.30 -22.60 -17.68
C GLY A 242 14.52 -21.63 -18.56
N LEU A 243 13.85 -20.62 -17.97
CA LEU A 243 13.27 -19.49 -18.70
C LEU A 243 14.27 -18.35 -18.97
N LYS A 244 15.55 -18.49 -18.55
CA LYS A 244 16.63 -17.51 -18.75
C LYS A 244 16.31 -16.09 -18.27
N LEU A 245 15.46 -15.97 -17.25
CA LEU A 245 15.00 -14.68 -16.71
C LEU A 245 16.15 -13.89 -16.07
N GLN A 246 16.15 -12.59 -16.32
CA GLN A 246 17.09 -11.63 -15.74
C GLN A 246 16.68 -11.30 -14.30
N LEU A 247 17.57 -11.54 -13.33
CA LEU A 247 17.39 -11.06 -11.96
C LEU A 247 17.62 -9.54 -11.92
N ILE A 248 16.60 -8.77 -11.48
CA ILE A 248 16.72 -7.33 -11.22
C ILE A 248 16.34 -7.07 -9.76
N GLY A 249 17.32 -6.69 -8.94
CA GLY A 249 17.15 -6.56 -7.49
C GLY A 249 16.88 -7.91 -6.82
N ARG A 250 15.61 -8.20 -6.51
CA ARG A 250 15.18 -9.45 -5.84
C ARG A 250 14.20 -10.29 -6.65
N SER A 251 13.84 -9.85 -7.86
CA SER A 251 12.79 -10.47 -8.68
C SER A 251 13.31 -10.77 -10.09
N PHE A 252 12.74 -11.82 -10.69
CA PHE A 252 13.10 -12.25 -12.05
C PHE A 252 12.17 -11.62 -13.08
N PHE A 253 12.76 -11.08 -14.14
CA PHE A 253 12.07 -10.41 -15.23
C PHE A 253 12.56 -10.95 -16.57
N ASP A 254 11.70 -10.90 -17.57
CA ASP A 254 11.96 -11.41 -18.91
C ASP A 254 12.45 -10.28 -19.83
N PRO A 255 13.71 -10.33 -20.31
CA PRO A 255 14.24 -9.36 -21.26
C PRO A 255 13.77 -9.59 -22.70
N GLU A 256 13.37 -10.81 -23.07
CA GLU A 256 12.87 -11.18 -24.40
C GLU A 256 11.45 -10.64 -24.59
N ALA A 257 10.61 -10.77 -23.56
CA ALA A 257 9.21 -10.34 -23.57
C ALA A 257 9.00 -8.85 -23.20
N LYS A 258 10.07 -8.03 -23.20
CA LYS A 258 9.99 -6.61 -22.83
C LYS A 258 9.15 -5.79 -23.82
N VAL A 259 8.50 -4.73 -23.34
CA VAL A 259 7.72 -3.80 -24.17
C VAL A 259 8.35 -2.41 -24.15
N SER A 260 8.83 -1.94 -25.29
CA SER A 260 9.48 -0.62 -25.43
C SER A 260 8.49 0.49 -25.77
N ILE A 261 8.32 1.45 -24.88
CA ILE A 261 7.58 2.70 -25.09
C ILE A 261 8.58 3.77 -25.56
N ARG A 262 9.05 3.64 -26.81
CA ARG A 262 10.20 4.39 -27.36
C ARG A 262 10.06 5.91 -27.23
N GLN A 263 8.86 6.45 -27.43
CA GLN A 263 8.57 7.89 -27.38
C GLN A 263 8.84 8.57 -26.03
N TYR A 264 9.03 7.81 -24.95
CA TYR A 264 9.38 8.31 -23.61
C TYR A 264 10.67 7.69 -23.05
N GLY A 265 11.43 6.96 -23.86
CA GLY A 265 12.66 6.30 -23.42
C GLY A 265 12.45 5.26 -22.31
N ILE A 266 11.40 4.42 -22.41
CA ILE A 266 11.10 3.38 -21.41
C ILE A 266 11.00 1.99 -22.02
N ASP A 267 11.62 1.01 -21.37
CA ASP A 267 11.35 -0.42 -21.52
C ASP A 267 10.58 -0.95 -20.28
N LEU A 268 9.51 -1.70 -20.53
CA LEU A 268 8.75 -2.43 -19.50
C LEU A 268 9.11 -3.91 -19.56
N TYR A 269 9.84 -4.39 -18.57
CA TYR A 269 10.21 -5.80 -18.46
C TYR A 269 9.12 -6.54 -17.66
N PRO A 270 8.34 -7.46 -18.24
CA PRO A 270 7.43 -8.29 -17.47
C PRO A 270 8.22 -9.26 -16.58
N GLY A 271 7.62 -9.71 -15.49
CA GLY A 271 8.19 -10.71 -14.59
C GLY A 271 7.10 -11.49 -13.88
N TYR A 272 7.51 -12.48 -13.12
CA TYR A 272 6.62 -13.44 -12.49
C TYR A 272 6.90 -13.54 -10.99
N LEU A 273 5.85 -13.42 -10.18
CA LEU A 273 5.86 -13.76 -8.77
C LEU A 273 5.17 -15.11 -8.61
N THR A 274 5.89 -16.11 -8.12
CA THR A 274 5.38 -17.48 -7.98
C THR A 274 5.48 -17.95 -6.54
N SER A 275 4.45 -18.62 -6.03
CA SER A 275 4.47 -19.26 -4.71
C SER A 275 3.67 -20.55 -4.73
N ILE A 276 4.28 -21.66 -4.28
CA ILE A 276 3.62 -22.97 -4.10
C ILE A 276 3.24 -23.15 -2.64
N ARG A 277 2.01 -23.59 -2.36
CA ARG A 277 1.51 -23.91 -1.01
C ARG A 277 0.49 -25.04 -1.05
N GLN A 278 0.26 -25.65 0.12
CA GLN A 278 -0.97 -26.35 0.40
C GLN A 278 -2.13 -25.35 0.41
N HIS A 279 -3.25 -25.74 -0.17
CA HIS A 279 -4.56 -25.12 0.00
C HIS A 279 -5.54 -26.18 0.52
N GLU A 280 -6.85 -25.90 0.61
CA GLU A 280 -7.85 -26.77 1.28
C GLU A 280 -7.69 -28.28 0.99
N GLN A 281 -7.39 -28.64 -0.26
CA GLN A 281 -7.20 -30.02 -0.70
C GLN A 281 -5.93 -30.17 -1.54
N ASP A 282 -5.75 -29.27 -2.52
CA ASP A 282 -4.66 -29.34 -3.50
C ASP A 282 -3.38 -28.58 -3.08
N VAL A 283 -2.24 -28.99 -3.64
CA VAL A 283 -1.05 -28.13 -3.72
C VAL A 283 -1.15 -27.25 -4.95
N LEU A 284 -1.16 -25.93 -4.76
CA LEU A 284 -1.34 -24.98 -5.86
C LEU A 284 -0.14 -24.04 -5.97
N MET A 285 0.21 -23.69 -7.21
CA MET A 285 1.14 -22.63 -7.54
C MET A 285 0.39 -21.37 -7.94
N CYS A 286 0.39 -20.34 -7.09
CA CYS A 286 -0.01 -18.99 -7.51
C CYS A 286 1.06 -18.42 -8.45
N ALA A 287 0.64 -17.85 -9.58
CA ALA A 287 1.50 -17.08 -10.48
C ALA A 287 0.89 -15.70 -10.73
N GLU A 288 1.58 -14.62 -10.36
CA GLU A 288 1.15 -13.25 -10.62
C GLU A 288 2.15 -12.49 -11.50
N LEU A 289 1.60 -11.70 -12.42
CA LEU A 289 2.37 -10.88 -13.35
C LEU A 289 2.82 -9.59 -12.67
N THR A 290 4.10 -9.27 -12.79
CA THR A 290 4.71 -8.01 -12.34
C THR A 290 5.46 -7.32 -13.48
N HIS A 291 5.83 -6.05 -13.30
CA HIS A 291 6.55 -5.25 -14.31
C HIS A 291 7.65 -4.43 -13.65
N ARG A 292 8.83 -4.41 -14.28
CA ARG A 292 9.90 -3.46 -13.96
C ARG A 292 9.96 -2.37 -15.03
N VAL A 293 9.80 -1.13 -14.61
CA VAL A 293 10.01 0.05 -15.45
C VAL A 293 11.50 0.36 -15.50
N MET A 294 12.07 0.34 -16.69
CA MET A 294 13.48 0.62 -16.97
C MET A 294 13.55 1.78 -17.96
N ARG A 295 14.42 2.77 -17.70
CA ARG A 295 14.70 3.80 -18.70
C ARG A 295 15.67 3.25 -19.75
N THR A 296 15.55 3.71 -20.99
CA THR A 296 16.53 3.44 -22.05
C THR A 296 17.75 4.35 -21.92
N ASP A 297 17.54 5.57 -21.43
CA ASP A 297 18.55 6.59 -21.22
C ASP A 297 19.67 6.08 -20.31
N THR A 298 20.90 6.28 -20.76
CA THR A 298 22.09 6.08 -19.93
C THR A 298 22.37 7.35 -19.12
N CYS A 299 23.13 7.22 -18.04
CA CYS A 299 23.59 8.38 -17.29
C CYS A 299 24.51 9.26 -18.15
N TYR A 300 25.15 8.70 -19.18
CA TYR A 300 25.89 9.45 -20.20
C TYR A 300 24.96 10.31 -21.10
N SER A 301 23.83 9.80 -21.59
CA SER A 301 22.90 10.63 -22.39
C SER A 301 22.32 11.81 -21.61
N LEU A 302 22.18 11.67 -20.28
CA LEU A 302 21.83 12.77 -19.37
C LEU A 302 22.98 13.76 -19.17
N PHE A 303 24.23 13.29 -19.19
CA PHE A 303 25.43 14.12 -19.13
C PHE A 303 25.57 14.98 -20.40
N GLU A 304 25.45 14.38 -21.58
CA GLU A 304 25.40 15.09 -22.87
C GLU A 304 24.27 16.12 -22.90
N HIS A 305 23.08 15.78 -22.40
CA HIS A 305 21.97 16.73 -22.32
C HIS A 305 22.30 17.92 -21.41
N CYS A 306 22.95 17.70 -20.26
CA CYS A 306 23.37 18.78 -19.37
C CYS A 306 24.47 19.65 -19.98
N MET A 307 25.45 19.07 -20.70
CA MET A 307 26.51 19.82 -21.40
C MET A 307 25.95 20.74 -22.48
N ASN A 308 24.87 20.33 -23.16
CA ASN A 308 24.22 21.12 -24.21
C ASN A 308 23.24 22.19 -23.66
N GLN A 309 23.05 22.28 -22.35
CA GLN A 309 22.24 23.34 -21.72
C GLN A 309 23.09 24.53 -21.28
N ARG A 310 22.53 25.74 -21.32
CA ARG A 310 23.19 26.95 -20.78
C ARG A 310 23.24 26.91 -19.25
N GLY A 311 24.42 27.10 -18.67
CA GLY A 311 24.65 27.19 -17.22
C GLY A 311 25.75 26.25 -16.73
N ASN A 312 25.86 26.06 -15.41
CA ASN A 312 26.81 25.08 -14.86
C ASN A 312 26.30 23.64 -15.06
N PHE A 313 26.77 22.99 -16.13
CA PHE A 313 26.40 21.62 -16.46
C PHE A 313 26.79 20.61 -15.36
N LYS A 314 27.90 20.83 -14.62
CA LYS A 314 28.35 19.92 -13.55
C LYS A 314 27.32 19.88 -12.42
N ASP A 315 26.83 21.04 -11.97
CA ASP A 315 25.81 21.14 -10.91
C ASP A 315 24.46 20.61 -11.37
N ASN A 316 24.05 20.90 -12.61
CA ASN A 316 22.82 20.38 -13.17
C ASN A 316 22.85 18.84 -13.25
N TYR A 317 23.96 18.28 -13.72
CA TYR A 317 24.14 16.83 -13.78
C TYR A 317 24.13 16.19 -12.39
N LYS A 318 24.89 16.71 -11.43
CA LYS A 318 24.85 16.24 -10.03
C LYS A 318 23.42 16.29 -9.48
N ARG A 319 22.68 17.38 -9.68
CA ARG A 319 21.27 17.50 -9.22
C ARG A 319 20.35 16.44 -9.81
N MET A 320 20.61 15.95 -11.02
CA MET A 320 19.79 14.92 -11.68
C MET A 320 20.15 13.47 -11.28
N VAL A 321 21.41 13.19 -10.92
CA VAL A 321 21.87 11.80 -10.67
C VAL A 321 22.10 11.47 -9.19
N LEU A 322 22.43 12.44 -8.34
CA LEU A 322 22.70 12.18 -6.91
C LEU A 322 21.47 11.60 -6.20
N GLY A 323 21.69 10.59 -5.36
CA GLY A 323 20.65 9.84 -4.66
C GLY A 323 19.82 8.89 -5.53
N THR A 324 19.97 8.92 -6.86
CA THR A 324 19.24 8.02 -7.76
C THR A 324 19.79 6.59 -7.70
N ILE A 325 18.96 5.62 -8.05
CA ILE A 325 19.37 4.21 -8.18
C ILE A 325 19.63 3.92 -9.66
N VAL A 326 20.89 3.66 -9.99
CA VAL A 326 21.32 3.25 -11.34
C VAL A 326 21.51 1.74 -11.42
N MET A 327 21.30 1.18 -12.60
CA MET A 327 21.56 -0.23 -12.92
C MET A 327 22.69 -0.31 -13.95
N SER A 328 23.72 -1.09 -13.65
CA SER A 328 24.76 -1.44 -14.61
C SER A 328 24.16 -2.25 -15.77
N THR A 329 24.48 -1.97 -17.03
CA THR A 329 24.03 -2.76 -18.19
C THR A 329 24.94 -3.95 -18.50
N TYR A 330 25.76 -4.36 -17.53
CA TYR A 330 26.77 -5.42 -17.65
C TYR A 330 26.71 -6.40 -16.48
N GLY A 331 27.35 -7.57 -16.66
CA GLY A 331 27.43 -8.61 -15.64
C GLY A 331 26.06 -9.12 -15.20
N LYS A 332 25.70 -8.86 -13.93
CA LYS A 332 24.44 -9.31 -13.32
C LYS A 332 23.37 -8.22 -13.23
N ASN A 333 23.55 -7.09 -13.89
CA ASN A 333 22.62 -5.95 -13.82
C ASN A 333 22.40 -5.47 -12.38
N ASN A 334 23.51 -5.31 -11.65
CA ASN A 334 23.52 -4.82 -10.28
C ASN A 334 22.99 -3.38 -10.20
N THR A 335 22.33 -3.05 -9.09
CA THR A 335 21.83 -1.70 -8.81
C THR A 335 22.64 -1.01 -7.73
N TYR A 336 22.99 0.25 -7.97
CA TYR A 336 23.83 1.08 -7.10
C TYR A 336 23.11 2.41 -6.81
N THR A 337 23.34 3.00 -5.63
CA THR A 337 22.86 4.36 -5.33
C THR A 337 23.99 5.33 -5.58
N VAL A 338 23.78 6.29 -6.49
CA VAL A 338 24.78 7.31 -6.79
C VAL A 338 24.91 8.25 -5.58
N SER A 339 26.09 8.25 -4.95
CA SER A 339 26.41 9.12 -3.82
C SER A 339 27.23 10.34 -4.22
N ASP A 340 28.02 10.25 -5.31
CA ASP A 340 28.69 11.40 -5.91
C ASP A 340 28.90 11.24 -7.42
N VAL A 341 29.40 12.29 -8.08
CA VAL A 341 29.95 12.27 -9.44
C VAL A 341 31.34 12.91 -9.41
N GLU A 342 32.35 12.15 -9.82
CA GLU A 342 33.70 12.66 -10.03
C GLU A 342 33.88 13.06 -11.48
N PHE A 343 34.27 14.31 -11.71
CA PHE A 343 34.51 14.86 -13.05
C PHE A 343 35.97 14.77 -13.49
N ASP A 344 36.87 14.56 -12.53
CA ASP A 344 38.32 14.55 -12.76
C ASP A 344 38.87 13.09 -12.79
N VAL A 345 38.00 12.10 -12.50
CA VAL A 345 38.21 10.67 -12.73
C VAL A 345 37.38 10.25 -13.94
N ASN A 346 37.98 9.50 -14.86
CA ASN A 346 37.40 9.12 -16.15
C ASN A 346 37.72 7.65 -16.50
N PRO A 347 37.16 7.08 -17.59
CA PRO A 347 37.49 5.72 -18.03
C PRO A 347 38.97 5.39 -18.31
N GLU A 348 39.80 6.38 -18.63
CA GLU A 348 41.25 6.20 -18.82
C GLU A 348 42.00 6.08 -17.48
N SER A 349 41.40 6.53 -16.38
CA SER A 349 41.96 6.45 -15.03
C SER A 349 42.14 4.99 -14.57
N SER A 350 43.19 4.75 -13.78
CA SER A 350 43.51 3.43 -13.22
C SER A 350 42.94 3.20 -11.82
N PHE A 351 42.65 1.95 -11.48
CA PHE A 351 42.31 1.51 -10.13
C PHE A 351 43.03 0.19 -9.78
N GLU A 352 43.24 -0.03 -8.48
CA GLU A 352 43.94 -1.21 -7.99
C GLU A 352 43.12 -2.50 -8.08
N THR A 353 43.77 -3.58 -8.47
CA THR A 353 43.20 -4.94 -8.46
C THR A 353 44.16 -5.93 -7.81
N LYS A 354 43.68 -7.15 -7.53
CA LYS A 354 44.53 -8.25 -7.05
C LYS A 354 45.66 -8.65 -8.03
N LYS A 355 45.64 -8.17 -9.27
CA LYS A 355 46.67 -8.40 -10.30
C LYS A 355 47.53 -7.15 -10.58
N GLY A 356 47.40 -6.10 -9.77
CA GLY A 356 47.99 -4.78 -10.00
C GLY A 356 47.00 -3.76 -10.60
N PRO A 357 47.47 -2.55 -10.92
CA PRO A 357 46.65 -1.47 -11.45
C PRO A 357 46.18 -1.75 -12.88
N ILE A 358 44.94 -1.36 -13.19
CA ILE A 358 44.35 -1.45 -14.53
C ILE A 358 43.47 -0.24 -14.79
N THR A 359 43.36 0.22 -16.05
CA THR A 359 42.40 1.28 -16.42
C THR A 359 40.97 0.75 -16.39
N PHE A 360 39.98 1.61 -16.15
CA PHE A 360 38.58 1.20 -16.26
C PHE A 360 38.27 0.69 -17.68
N MET A 361 38.74 1.38 -18.73
CA MET A 361 38.61 0.91 -20.12
C MET A 361 39.12 -0.52 -20.33
N GLN A 362 40.35 -0.80 -19.91
CA GLN A 362 40.95 -2.11 -20.11
C GLN A 362 40.23 -3.20 -19.29
N TYR A 363 39.88 -2.92 -18.03
CA TYR A 363 39.10 -3.84 -17.20
C TYR A 363 37.74 -4.19 -17.81
N PHE A 364 37.01 -3.20 -18.36
CA PHE A 364 35.72 -3.46 -19.01
C PHE A 364 35.87 -4.21 -20.33
N LYS A 365 36.96 -3.98 -21.06
CA LYS A 365 37.28 -4.73 -22.28
C LYS A 365 37.64 -6.19 -21.98
N GLU A 366 38.55 -6.45 -21.04
CA GLU A 366 38.99 -7.81 -20.69
C GLU A 366 37.87 -8.62 -20.02
N LYS A 367 37.14 -8.03 -19.07
CA LYS A 367 36.20 -8.78 -18.22
C LYS A 367 34.81 -8.95 -18.81
N TYR A 368 34.36 -7.99 -19.62
CA TYR A 368 33.00 -7.96 -20.17
C TYR A 368 32.96 -7.88 -21.70
N ASN A 369 34.10 -7.77 -22.38
CA ASN A 369 34.20 -7.47 -23.82
C ASN A 369 33.43 -6.22 -24.25
N ILE A 370 33.40 -5.20 -23.38
CA ILE A 370 32.74 -3.92 -23.65
C ILE A 370 33.81 -2.88 -23.99
N THR A 371 33.66 -2.23 -25.14
CA THR A 371 34.44 -1.05 -25.51
C THR A 371 33.67 0.20 -25.05
N ILE A 372 34.30 1.04 -24.23
CA ILE A 372 33.75 2.34 -23.81
C ILE A 372 33.95 3.34 -24.95
N ARG A 373 32.94 4.16 -25.27
CA ARG A 373 32.97 5.07 -26.43
C ARG A 373 33.51 6.45 -26.11
N ASP A 374 33.13 7.03 -24.98
CA ASP A 374 33.73 8.28 -24.50
C ASP A 374 34.76 7.98 -23.39
N PRO A 375 36.08 8.13 -23.66
CA PRO A 375 37.12 7.96 -22.64
C PRO A 375 37.17 9.09 -21.61
N ARG A 376 36.51 10.24 -21.86
CA ARG A 376 36.57 11.45 -21.03
C ARG A 376 35.30 11.72 -20.21
N GLN A 377 34.29 10.85 -20.30
CA GLN A 377 33.08 10.97 -19.47
C GLN A 377 33.44 10.92 -17.98
N PRO A 378 32.70 11.63 -17.10
CA PRO A 378 32.89 11.57 -15.65
C PRO A 378 32.56 10.17 -15.11
N MET A 379 32.93 9.88 -13.86
CA MET A 379 32.59 8.62 -13.18
C MET A 379 31.54 8.85 -12.09
N LEU A 380 30.52 7.99 -12.05
CA LEU A 380 29.56 7.98 -10.94
C LEU A 380 30.16 7.22 -9.75
N VAL A 381 30.00 7.75 -8.54
CA VAL A 381 30.48 7.12 -7.31
C VAL A 381 29.30 6.55 -6.53
N SER A 382 29.40 5.30 -6.10
CA SER A 382 28.48 4.66 -5.15
C SER A 382 29.26 4.22 -3.90
N ARG A 383 28.86 4.69 -2.73
CA ARG A 383 29.40 4.23 -1.43
C ARG A 383 28.75 2.92 -0.97
N SER A 384 29.57 1.91 -0.71
CA SER A 384 29.13 0.65 -0.10
C SER A 384 28.67 0.85 1.35
N LYS A 385 27.67 0.09 1.80
CA LYS A 385 27.23 0.18 3.20
C LYS A 385 28.22 -0.51 4.12
N ALA A 386 28.27 -0.11 5.39
CA ALA A 386 29.11 -0.74 6.41
C ALA A 386 28.88 -2.27 6.60
N ARG A 387 27.74 -2.82 6.14
CA ARG A 387 27.51 -4.28 6.07
C ARG A 387 28.26 -4.92 4.90
N ASP A 388 28.27 -4.24 3.75
CA ASP A 388 28.79 -4.76 2.48
C ASP A 388 30.32 -4.61 2.44
N ILE A 389 30.86 -3.54 3.05
CA ILE A 389 32.30 -3.38 3.34
C ILE A 389 32.80 -4.55 4.22
N ARG A 390 32.05 -4.88 5.29
CA ARG A 390 32.30 -6.08 6.11
C ARG A 390 32.11 -7.42 5.39
N ALA A 391 31.59 -7.40 4.15
CA ALA A 391 31.51 -8.56 3.26
C ALA A 391 32.56 -8.50 2.13
N GLY A 392 33.56 -7.62 2.24
CA GLY A 392 34.67 -7.49 1.29
C GLY A 392 34.36 -6.66 0.03
N GLN A 393 33.28 -5.86 0.01
CA GLN A 393 33.11 -4.83 -1.02
C GLN A 393 34.03 -3.64 -0.74
N PRO A 394 34.62 -2.99 -1.76
CA PRO A 394 35.34 -1.74 -1.57
C PRO A 394 34.39 -0.63 -1.08
N GLU A 395 34.92 0.34 -0.34
CA GLU A 395 34.14 1.48 0.17
C GLU A 395 33.52 2.29 -0.97
N LEU A 396 34.32 2.60 -1.99
CA LEU A 396 33.93 3.35 -3.18
C LEU A 396 33.81 2.41 -4.38
N ILE A 397 32.72 2.54 -5.13
CA ILE A 397 32.48 1.84 -6.39
C ILE A 397 32.29 2.90 -7.47
N TYR A 398 33.23 2.95 -8.42
CA TYR A 398 33.13 3.78 -9.61
C TYR A 398 32.33 3.07 -10.70
N LEU A 399 31.43 3.80 -11.36
CA LEU A 399 30.54 3.30 -12.42
C LEU A 399 30.61 4.25 -13.62
N ILE A 400 30.71 3.68 -14.82
CA ILE A 400 30.76 4.43 -16.08
C ILE A 400 29.32 4.87 -16.44
N PRO A 401 29.06 6.18 -16.65
CA PRO A 401 27.74 6.69 -17.01
C PRO A 401 27.14 6.05 -18.27
N GLU A 402 27.96 5.73 -19.27
CA GLU A 402 27.56 5.07 -20.51
C GLU A 402 26.95 3.68 -20.27
N LEU A 403 27.48 2.97 -19.27
CA LEU A 403 27.09 1.62 -18.92
C LEU A 403 26.11 1.56 -17.73
N SER A 404 25.53 2.71 -17.36
CA SER A 404 24.66 2.88 -16.20
C SER A 404 23.33 3.49 -16.63
N ARG A 405 22.19 2.84 -16.34
CA ARG A 405 20.84 3.37 -16.62
C ARG A 405 20.11 3.75 -15.35
N ILE A 406 19.44 4.91 -15.33
CA ILE A 406 18.60 5.29 -14.18
C ILE A 406 17.40 4.35 -14.07
N THR A 407 17.12 3.85 -12.87
CA THR A 407 15.97 2.96 -12.62
C THR A 407 14.76 3.69 -12.05
N GLY A 408 13.57 3.19 -12.37
CA GLY A 408 12.31 3.77 -11.90
C GLY A 408 11.86 4.99 -12.69
N ILE A 409 10.92 5.72 -12.11
CA ILE A 409 10.22 6.87 -12.70
C ILE A 409 10.50 8.08 -11.80
N THR A 410 11.07 9.15 -12.36
CA THR A 410 11.30 10.43 -11.64
C THR A 410 9.99 11.13 -11.31
N ASP A 411 10.01 12.09 -10.38
CA ASP A 411 8.78 12.83 -10.06
C ASP A 411 8.28 13.71 -11.23
N ASP A 412 9.16 14.16 -12.13
CA ASP A 412 8.77 14.79 -13.39
C ASP A 412 8.02 13.82 -14.31
N MET A 413 8.57 12.62 -14.50
CA MET A 413 7.93 11.56 -15.29
C MET A 413 6.61 11.08 -14.67
N ARG A 414 6.45 11.16 -13.34
CA ARG A 414 5.17 10.89 -12.64
C ARG A 414 4.15 12.02 -12.85
N ARG A 415 4.60 13.26 -13.02
CA ARG A 415 3.76 14.42 -13.32
C ARG A 415 3.27 14.44 -14.77
N ASP A 416 4.01 13.83 -15.69
CA ASP A 416 3.54 13.61 -17.07
C ASP A 416 2.41 12.56 -17.12
N PHE A 417 1.20 13.05 -17.38
CA PHE A 417 0.00 12.24 -17.52
C PHE A 417 0.02 11.32 -18.74
N HIS A 418 0.63 11.73 -19.86
CA HIS A 418 0.66 10.95 -21.09
C HIS A 418 1.64 9.78 -20.97
N LEU A 419 2.80 10.01 -20.34
CA LEU A 419 3.75 8.97 -19.98
C LEU A 419 3.15 7.96 -18.99
N MET A 420 2.59 8.44 -17.87
CA MET A 420 1.98 7.56 -16.87
C MET A 420 0.79 6.77 -17.42
N ARG A 421 0.04 7.32 -18.39
CA ARG A 421 -0.99 6.60 -19.13
C ARG A 421 -0.40 5.50 -20.03
N ALA A 422 0.62 5.80 -20.82
CA ALA A 422 1.26 4.80 -21.69
C ALA A 422 1.88 3.63 -20.89
N ILE A 423 2.43 3.89 -19.70
CA ILE A 423 2.87 2.83 -18.77
C ILE A 423 1.65 2.04 -18.27
N ALA A 424 0.58 2.74 -17.84
CA ALA A 424 -0.62 2.11 -17.32
C ALA A 424 -1.31 1.19 -18.33
N ASP A 425 -1.35 1.55 -19.62
CA ASP A 425 -1.95 0.74 -20.68
C ASP A 425 -1.27 -0.64 -20.84
N HIS A 426 -0.01 -0.77 -20.40
CA HIS A 426 0.77 -2.01 -20.46
C HIS A 426 0.85 -2.77 -19.12
N THR A 427 0.75 -2.07 -17.98
CA THR A 427 0.80 -2.68 -16.64
C THR A 427 -0.58 -3.03 -16.08
N ARG A 428 -1.62 -2.25 -16.40
CA ARG A 428 -3.02 -2.49 -16.02
C ARG A 428 -3.70 -3.46 -17.01
N LEU A 429 -3.18 -4.67 -17.06
CA LEU A 429 -3.72 -5.72 -17.92
C LEU A 429 -5.17 -6.04 -17.55
N ASN A 430 -6.07 -6.02 -18.54
CA ASN A 430 -7.42 -6.55 -18.39
C ASN A 430 -7.38 -8.09 -18.20
N PRO A 431 -8.38 -8.68 -17.51
CA PRO A 431 -8.48 -10.11 -17.22
C PRO A 431 -8.07 -11.06 -18.36
N ASP A 432 -8.70 -10.98 -19.53
CA ASP A 432 -8.37 -11.82 -20.70
C ASP A 432 -6.88 -11.77 -21.08
N LYS A 433 -6.29 -10.56 -21.21
CA LYS A 433 -4.84 -10.40 -21.50
C LYS A 433 -3.95 -10.92 -20.36
N ARG A 434 -4.44 -10.94 -19.11
CA ARG A 434 -3.72 -11.53 -17.97
C ARG A 434 -3.73 -13.05 -18.07
N ILE A 435 -4.89 -13.67 -18.32
CA ILE A 435 -5.05 -15.11 -18.54
C ILE A 435 -4.12 -15.59 -19.67
N GLN A 436 -4.16 -14.97 -20.84
CA GLN A 436 -3.29 -15.30 -21.99
C GLN A 436 -1.79 -15.27 -21.65
N ARG A 437 -1.36 -14.33 -20.78
CA ARG A 437 0.03 -14.23 -20.32
C ARG A 437 0.40 -15.29 -19.28
N LEU A 438 -0.55 -15.72 -18.43
CA LEU A 438 -0.36 -16.83 -17.50
C LEU A 438 -0.29 -18.18 -18.23
N GLU A 439 -1.19 -18.42 -19.19
CA GLU A 439 -1.16 -19.59 -20.09
C GLU A 439 0.17 -19.66 -20.87
N THR A 440 0.63 -18.52 -21.38
CA THR A 440 1.91 -18.42 -22.11
C THR A 440 3.13 -18.64 -21.22
N PHE A 441 3.08 -18.14 -19.98
CA PHE A 441 4.10 -18.40 -18.96
C PHE A 441 4.21 -19.90 -18.66
N ASN A 442 3.08 -20.56 -18.32
CA ASN A 442 3.05 -21.98 -18.02
C ASN A 442 3.53 -22.82 -19.22
N ARG A 443 3.05 -22.51 -20.43
CA ARG A 443 3.48 -23.16 -21.66
C ARG A 443 5.00 -23.09 -21.88
N ARG A 444 5.62 -21.90 -21.72
CA ARG A 444 7.09 -21.75 -21.82
C ARG A 444 7.82 -22.52 -20.72
N LEU A 445 7.29 -22.54 -19.50
CA LEU A 445 7.87 -23.23 -18.36
C LEU A 445 7.84 -24.77 -18.53
N GLN A 446 6.82 -25.31 -19.20
CA GLN A 446 6.75 -26.74 -19.55
C GLN A 446 7.57 -27.11 -20.80
N GLN A 447 7.68 -26.20 -21.77
CA GLN A 447 8.37 -26.45 -23.04
C GLN A 447 9.90 -26.24 -22.99
N SER A 448 10.41 -25.42 -22.05
CA SER A 448 11.86 -25.29 -21.88
C SER A 448 12.46 -26.59 -21.37
N LYS A 449 13.48 -27.12 -22.08
CA LYS A 449 14.13 -28.38 -21.73
C LYS A 449 14.69 -28.35 -20.30
N ASP A 450 15.44 -27.29 -19.97
CA ASP A 450 16.05 -27.11 -18.64
C ASP A 450 14.99 -27.09 -17.51
N SER A 451 13.83 -26.48 -17.77
CA SER A 451 12.70 -26.46 -16.82
C SER A 451 12.00 -27.83 -16.73
N SER A 452 11.73 -28.45 -17.88
CA SER A 452 11.07 -29.76 -18.00
C SER A 452 11.87 -30.87 -17.32
N ASP A 453 13.19 -30.88 -17.47
CA ASP A 453 14.07 -31.89 -16.88
C ASP A 453 14.14 -31.77 -15.35
N VAL A 454 13.98 -30.56 -14.78
CA VAL A 454 13.78 -30.37 -13.34
C VAL A 454 12.46 -30.98 -12.88
N PHE A 455 11.34 -30.67 -13.56
CA PHE A 455 10.03 -31.23 -13.21
C PHE A 455 9.98 -32.76 -13.30
N LYS A 456 10.56 -33.34 -14.37
CA LYS A 456 10.68 -34.81 -14.54
C LYS A 456 11.49 -35.45 -13.43
N PHE A 457 12.64 -34.87 -13.07
CA PHE A 457 13.49 -35.41 -12.00
C PHE A 457 12.76 -35.43 -10.66
N TRP A 458 12.08 -34.33 -10.32
CA TRP A 458 11.28 -34.23 -9.10
C TRP A 458 9.93 -34.95 -9.20
N LYS A 459 9.59 -35.50 -10.36
CA LYS A 459 8.33 -36.17 -10.71
C LYS A 459 7.06 -35.36 -10.38
N THR A 460 7.22 -34.04 -10.32
CA THR A 460 6.15 -33.05 -10.19
C THR A 460 5.73 -32.57 -11.57
N GLU A 461 4.44 -32.49 -11.85
CA GLU A 461 3.91 -31.82 -13.05
C GLU A 461 3.07 -30.60 -12.65
N LEU A 462 2.93 -29.64 -13.54
CA LEU A 462 2.08 -28.47 -13.35
C LEU A 462 0.90 -28.56 -14.33
N ASP A 463 -0.33 -28.50 -13.82
CA ASP A 463 -1.52 -28.49 -14.68
C ASP A 463 -1.42 -27.35 -15.70
N ARG A 464 -1.82 -27.62 -16.94
CA ARG A 464 -1.83 -26.64 -18.03
C ARG A 464 -2.96 -25.63 -17.88
N ARG A 465 -4.06 -26.04 -17.24
CA ARG A 465 -5.23 -25.19 -16.98
C ARG A 465 -5.06 -24.38 -15.71
N LEU A 466 -5.66 -23.20 -15.71
CA LEU A 466 -5.85 -22.43 -14.48
C LEU A 466 -6.86 -23.14 -13.58
N VAL A 467 -6.65 -23.08 -12.27
CA VAL A 467 -7.56 -23.66 -11.28
C VAL A 467 -8.88 -22.92 -11.31
N GLU A 468 -9.96 -23.69 -11.42
CA GLU A 468 -11.33 -23.23 -11.29
C GLU A 468 -11.83 -23.45 -9.85
N VAL A 469 -12.59 -22.49 -9.32
CA VAL A 469 -13.07 -22.50 -7.94
C VAL A 469 -14.57 -22.18 -7.90
N PRO A 470 -15.34 -22.87 -7.03
CA PRO A 470 -16.70 -22.45 -6.71
C PRO A 470 -16.65 -21.12 -5.96
N ALA A 471 -17.62 -20.26 -6.24
CA ALA A 471 -17.73 -18.93 -5.66
C ALA A 471 -19.19 -18.52 -5.55
N ARG A 472 -19.48 -17.46 -4.79
CA ARG A 472 -20.84 -16.90 -4.65
C ARG A 472 -20.83 -15.40 -4.88
N VAL A 473 -21.86 -14.87 -5.53
CA VAL A 473 -22.10 -13.43 -5.64
C VAL A 473 -23.20 -13.04 -4.68
N LEU A 474 -22.86 -12.26 -3.66
CA LEU A 474 -23.82 -11.71 -2.71
C LEU A 474 -24.83 -10.78 -3.41
N PRO A 475 -26.08 -10.69 -2.92
CA PRO A 475 -27.06 -9.76 -3.46
C PRO A 475 -26.59 -8.29 -3.26
N PRO A 476 -26.92 -7.37 -4.19
CA PRO A 476 -26.62 -5.96 -4.01
C PRO A 476 -27.30 -5.37 -2.77
N GLU A 477 -26.61 -4.48 -2.07
CA GLU A 477 -27.16 -3.82 -0.88
C GLU A 477 -28.09 -2.65 -1.21
N THR A 478 -29.04 -2.38 -0.31
CA THR A 478 -29.90 -1.20 -0.36
C THR A 478 -29.27 -0.04 0.41
N VAL A 479 -29.07 1.07 -0.28
CA VAL A 479 -28.50 2.32 0.22
C VAL A 479 -29.62 3.26 0.64
N PHE A 480 -29.64 3.68 1.91
CA PHE A 480 -30.67 4.55 2.47
C PHE A 480 -30.18 6.00 2.58
N PHE A 481 -31.01 6.92 2.14
CA PHE A 481 -30.78 8.38 2.13
C PHE A 481 -31.70 9.15 3.07
N HIS A 482 -32.68 8.50 3.70
CA HIS A 482 -33.50 9.08 4.76
C HIS A 482 -33.74 8.04 5.87
N PRO A 483 -33.83 8.43 7.16
CA PRO A 483 -34.10 7.49 8.25
C PRO A 483 -35.48 6.82 8.22
N GLU A 484 -36.47 7.44 7.56
CA GLU A 484 -37.90 7.07 7.69
C GLU A 484 -38.71 7.08 6.38
N GLN A 485 -38.18 7.64 5.30
CA GLN A 485 -38.89 7.72 4.02
C GLN A 485 -38.42 6.57 3.14
N ASP A 486 -39.26 5.55 2.97
CA ASP A 486 -38.89 4.32 2.25
C ASP A 486 -38.63 4.55 0.75
N GLN A 487 -39.17 5.63 0.18
CA GLN A 487 -38.87 6.12 -1.17
C GLN A 487 -37.43 6.67 -1.34
N CYS A 488 -36.77 7.09 -0.25
CA CYS A 488 -35.42 7.64 -0.27
C CYS A 488 -34.36 6.54 -0.09
N LYS A 489 -34.43 5.51 -0.93
CA LYS A 489 -33.47 4.40 -0.98
C LYS A 489 -33.21 3.96 -2.41
N VAL A 490 -32.03 3.41 -2.68
CA VAL A 490 -31.70 2.80 -3.98
C VAL A 490 -30.99 1.48 -3.78
N LEU A 491 -31.16 0.55 -4.72
CA LEU A 491 -30.30 -0.64 -4.79
C LEU A 491 -28.95 -0.23 -5.38
N ALA A 492 -27.84 -0.71 -4.83
CA ALA A 492 -26.48 -0.37 -5.30
C ALA A 492 -26.18 -0.88 -6.73
N GLY A 493 -26.97 -1.84 -7.22
CA GLY A 493 -26.82 -2.45 -8.55
C GLY A 493 -25.60 -3.36 -8.67
N GLU A 494 -25.44 -3.99 -9.83
CA GLU A 494 -24.36 -4.97 -10.11
C GLU A 494 -22.95 -4.37 -9.97
N MET A 495 -22.76 -3.11 -10.36
CA MET A 495 -21.47 -2.40 -10.27
C MET A 495 -21.19 -1.78 -8.89
N ALA A 496 -22.17 -1.83 -7.98
CA ALA A 496 -22.13 -1.24 -6.65
C ALA A 496 -21.69 0.24 -6.63
N GLU A 497 -22.23 1.06 -7.54
CA GLU A 497 -22.04 2.52 -7.61
C GLU A 497 -23.40 3.24 -7.56
N TRP A 498 -23.58 4.22 -6.67
CA TRP A 498 -24.84 4.99 -6.49
C TRP A 498 -24.65 6.51 -6.64
N GLN A 499 -23.61 6.98 -7.32
CA GLN A 499 -23.31 8.42 -7.45
C GLN A 499 -24.50 9.23 -8.02
N MET A 500 -25.33 8.64 -8.89
CA MET A 500 -26.46 9.36 -9.48
C MET A 500 -27.66 9.52 -8.54
N ALA A 501 -27.76 8.73 -7.46
CA ALA A 501 -28.89 8.76 -6.53
C ALA A 501 -29.04 10.12 -5.82
N PHE A 502 -27.92 10.78 -5.51
CA PHE A 502 -27.84 12.11 -4.91
C PHE A 502 -28.48 13.25 -5.73
N ARG A 503 -28.89 13.02 -6.98
CA ARG A 503 -29.65 14.01 -7.76
C ARG A 503 -31.09 14.17 -7.27
N ASN A 504 -31.65 13.08 -6.72
CA ASN A 504 -33.06 12.94 -6.40
C ASN A 504 -33.28 12.54 -4.93
N ASN A 505 -32.23 12.50 -4.11
CA ASN A 505 -32.26 12.06 -2.72
C ASN A 505 -31.50 13.05 -1.83
N PRO A 506 -31.98 13.31 -0.60
CA PRO A 506 -31.25 14.06 0.41
C PRO A 506 -30.01 13.27 0.88
N MET A 507 -29.15 13.91 1.68
CA MET A 507 -28.23 13.18 2.55
C MET A 507 -28.95 12.73 3.83
N TYR A 508 -28.61 11.54 4.31
CA TYR A 508 -29.27 10.89 5.46
C TYR A 508 -29.30 11.74 6.75
N LEU A 509 -28.22 12.49 7.02
CA LEU A 509 -28.13 13.48 8.09
C LEU A 509 -27.28 14.65 7.60
N THR A 510 -27.79 15.87 7.71
CA THR A 510 -27.04 17.10 7.37
C THR A 510 -26.81 17.97 8.60
N VAL A 511 -25.69 18.69 8.62
CA VAL A 511 -25.36 19.69 9.64
C VAL A 511 -25.30 21.05 8.95
N ALA A 512 -26.20 21.97 9.30
CA ALA A 512 -26.26 23.30 8.66
C ALA A 512 -24.94 24.06 8.80
N LEU A 513 -24.46 24.63 7.69
CA LEU A 513 -23.19 25.33 7.61
C LEU A 513 -23.42 26.85 7.48
N THR A 514 -23.31 27.55 8.60
CA THR A 514 -23.69 28.96 8.78
C THR A 514 -22.48 29.86 9.07
N ASN A 515 -21.58 29.48 9.98
CA ASN A 515 -20.34 30.22 10.28
C ASN A 515 -19.12 29.54 9.64
N TRP A 516 -18.74 29.95 8.43
CA TRP A 516 -17.63 29.36 7.70
C TRP A 516 -16.92 30.35 6.77
N TYR A 517 -15.68 30.00 6.40
CA TYR A 517 -14.77 30.90 5.68
C TYR A 517 -14.22 30.24 4.42
N VAL A 518 -13.91 31.05 3.41
CA VAL A 518 -13.19 30.64 2.21
C VAL A 518 -11.97 31.53 1.99
N VAL A 519 -10.79 30.91 2.00
CA VAL A 519 -9.48 31.56 1.80
C VAL A 519 -9.03 31.40 0.35
N VAL A 520 -8.80 32.53 -0.33
CA VAL A 520 -8.63 32.62 -1.78
C VAL A 520 -7.34 33.39 -2.13
N PRO A 521 -6.39 32.82 -2.88
CA PRO A 521 -5.23 33.57 -3.36
C PRO A 521 -5.62 34.51 -4.50
N GLY A 522 -4.97 35.68 -4.53
CA GLY A 522 -5.19 36.72 -5.53
C GLY A 522 -5.19 36.19 -6.97
N GLY A 523 -6.16 36.63 -7.77
CA GLY A 523 -6.37 36.21 -9.16
C GLY A 523 -7.18 34.91 -9.32
N SER A 524 -7.66 34.31 -8.23
CA SER A 524 -8.52 33.11 -8.25
C SER A 524 -9.98 33.38 -7.82
N GLU A 525 -10.35 34.63 -7.59
CA GLU A 525 -11.66 35.07 -7.09
C GLU A 525 -12.83 34.64 -8.00
N ARG A 526 -12.64 34.72 -9.32
CA ARG A 526 -13.67 34.28 -10.28
C ARG A 526 -13.93 32.77 -10.20
N LEU A 527 -12.87 31.97 -10.07
CA LEU A 527 -12.98 30.51 -9.99
C LEU A 527 -13.80 30.07 -8.76
N ILE A 528 -13.64 30.76 -7.63
CA ILE A 528 -14.41 30.43 -6.43
C ILE A 528 -15.87 30.88 -6.55
N VAL A 529 -16.18 32.00 -7.21
CA VAL A 529 -17.57 32.41 -7.48
C VAL A 529 -18.30 31.39 -8.35
N ASP A 530 -17.69 30.98 -9.48
CA ASP A 530 -18.24 29.97 -10.38
C ASP A 530 -18.46 28.63 -9.64
N PHE A 531 -17.49 28.21 -8.83
CA PHE A 531 -17.59 26.99 -8.04
C PHE A 531 -18.65 27.06 -6.93
N MET A 532 -18.76 28.19 -6.23
CA MET A 532 -19.72 28.39 -5.14
C MET A 532 -21.17 28.33 -5.63
N SER A 533 -21.45 28.80 -6.85
CA SER A 533 -22.75 28.63 -7.51
C SER A 533 -23.10 27.14 -7.66
N CYS A 534 -22.20 26.34 -8.23
CA CYS A 534 -22.38 24.89 -8.35
C CYS A 534 -22.44 24.18 -6.99
N LEU A 535 -21.68 24.63 -5.99
CA LEU A 535 -21.68 24.05 -4.64
C LEU A 535 -23.04 24.24 -3.96
N LYS A 536 -23.61 25.45 -4.01
CA LYS A 536 -24.95 25.73 -3.47
C LYS A 536 -26.02 24.92 -4.19
N GLN A 537 -25.99 24.85 -5.53
CA GLN A 537 -26.93 24.05 -6.30
C GLN A 537 -26.85 22.55 -5.98
N ALA A 538 -25.64 22.01 -5.82
CA ALA A 538 -25.47 20.60 -5.46
C ALA A 538 -25.87 20.32 -4.00
N ALA A 539 -25.59 21.24 -3.08
CA ALA A 539 -25.95 21.11 -1.67
C ALA A 539 -27.47 21.20 -1.47
N SER A 540 -28.17 22.10 -2.17
CA SER A 540 -29.62 22.21 -2.10
C SER A 540 -30.34 20.96 -2.61
N GLN A 541 -29.83 20.31 -3.67
CA GLN A 541 -30.35 19.03 -4.16
C GLN A 541 -30.21 17.89 -3.13
N MET A 542 -29.20 17.95 -2.27
CA MET A 542 -28.94 16.96 -1.21
C MET A 542 -29.46 17.39 0.18
N TYR A 543 -30.28 18.44 0.24
CA TYR A 543 -30.86 19.04 1.46
C TYR A 543 -29.80 19.43 2.51
N PHE A 544 -28.63 19.90 2.04
CA PHE A 544 -27.56 20.45 2.86
C PHE A 544 -27.59 21.97 2.80
N GLN A 545 -28.01 22.62 3.89
CA GLN A 545 -27.95 24.07 4.01
C GLN A 545 -26.50 24.56 4.10
N ILE A 546 -26.11 25.42 3.16
CA ILE A 546 -24.83 26.12 3.13
C ILE A 546 -25.10 27.61 2.89
N ASP A 547 -24.85 28.43 3.92
CA ASP A 547 -24.98 29.88 3.86
C ASP A 547 -23.78 30.51 3.11
N GLU A 548 -23.82 31.81 2.82
CA GLU A 548 -22.70 32.48 2.15
C GLU A 548 -21.45 32.57 3.06
N PRO A 549 -20.28 32.09 2.61
CA PRO A 549 -19.06 32.13 3.41
C PRO A 549 -18.49 33.54 3.55
N ARG A 550 -17.79 33.77 4.65
CA ARG A 550 -16.88 34.91 4.80
C ARG A 550 -15.64 34.68 3.94
N ARG A 551 -15.46 35.49 2.90
CA ARG A 551 -14.34 35.38 1.95
C ARG A 551 -13.13 36.15 2.48
N VAL A 552 -11.94 35.53 2.39
CA VAL A 552 -10.66 36.14 2.78
C VAL A 552 -9.69 36.01 1.61
N SER A 553 -9.37 37.13 0.98
CA SER A 553 -8.34 37.18 -0.08
C SER A 553 -6.95 37.26 0.53
N ILE A 554 -6.01 36.50 -0.03
CA ILE A 554 -4.61 36.47 0.39
C ILE A 554 -3.68 36.87 -0.77
N PRO A 555 -2.59 37.63 -0.52
CA PRO A 555 -1.79 38.24 -1.58
C PRO A 555 -1.04 37.22 -2.45
N ASN A 556 -0.66 36.10 -1.87
CA ASN A 556 -0.03 34.98 -2.56
C ASN A 556 -0.36 33.68 -1.86
N ASP A 557 0.06 32.56 -2.44
CA ASP A 557 -0.34 31.23 -2.05
C ASP A 557 0.68 30.49 -1.15
N SER A 558 1.59 31.24 -0.51
CA SER A 558 2.66 30.73 0.36
C SER A 558 2.13 30.05 1.64
N PRO A 559 2.77 28.97 2.14
CA PRO A 559 2.43 28.35 3.41
C PRO A 559 2.39 29.33 4.59
N VAL A 560 3.28 30.33 4.63
CA VAL A 560 3.36 31.32 5.72
C VAL A 560 2.10 32.19 5.76
N VAL A 561 1.74 32.77 4.62
CA VAL A 561 0.53 33.62 4.46
C VAL A 561 -0.74 32.85 4.82
N TYR A 562 -0.83 31.56 4.44
CA TYR A 562 -1.93 30.71 4.89
C TYR A 562 -1.98 30.57 6.40
N VAL A 563 -0.84 30.31 7.07
CA VAL A 563 -0.81 30.13 8.54
C VAL A 563 -1.14 31.43 9.28
N GLU A 564 -0.66 32.58 8.81
CA GLU A 564 -1.00 33.89 9.38
C GLU A 564 -2.51 34.15 9.32
N GLN A 565 -3.11 34.01 8.13
CA GLN A 565 -4.53 34.27 7.92
C GLN A 565 -5.41 33.25 8.65
N LEU A 566 -5.05 31.97 8.62
CA LEU A 566 -5.73 30.94 9.41
C LEU A 566 -5.62 31.21 10.91
N SER A 567 -4.51 31.77 11.41
CA SER A 567 -4.35 32.14 12.84
C SER A 567 -5.38 33.18 13.29
N GLN A 568 -5.84 34.06 12.40
CA GLN A 568 -6.88 35.04 12.68
C GLN A 568 -8.28 34.44 12.53
N ILE A 569 -8.51 33.65 11.47
CA ILE A 569 -9.81 33.04 11.18
C ILE A 569 -10.23 32.04 12.27
N VAL A 570 -9.31 31.21 12.78
CA VAL A 570 -9.62 30.20 13.81
C VAL A 570 -9.99 30.80 15.18
N GLN A 571 -9.77 32.11 15.40
CA GLN A 571 -10.23 32.83 16.60
C GLN A 571 -11.70 33.27 16.51
N ARG A 572 -12.35 33.03 15.37
CA ARG A 572 -13.77 33.36 15.11
C ARG A 572 -14.67 32.11 15.14
N ASP A 573 -14.18 31.04 15.77
CA ASP A 573 -14.80 29.72 15.92
C ASP A 573 -15.61 29.22 14.70
N PRO A 574 -14.98 29.12 13.52
CA PRO A 574 -15.63 28.65 12.31
C PRO A 574 -15.95 27.15 12.35
N GLN A 575 -17.11 26.77 11.82
CA GLN A 575 -17.50 25.36 11.66
C GLN A 575 -16.61 24.62 10.64
N LEU A 576 -16.17 25.34 9.59
CA LEU A 576 -15.30 24.83 8.53
C LEU A 576 -14.53 25.98 7.86
N ILE A 577 -13.31 25.71 7.38
CA ILE A 577 -12.55 26.62 6.52
C ILE A 577 -12.22 25.94 5.19
N MET A 578 -12.58 26.57 4.08
CA MET A 578 -12.19 26.15 2.73
C MET A 578 -10.95 26.94 2.28
N CYS A 579 -9.96 26.28 1.68
CA CYS A 579 -8.72 26.89 1.20
C CYS A 579 -8.47 26.52 -0.27
N LEU A 580 -8.31 27.52 -1.14
CA LEU A 580 -8.09 27.32 -2.58
C LEU A 580 -6.59 27.38 -2.92
N VAL A 581 -5.97 26.25 -3.25
CA VAL A 581 -4.53 26.14 -3.55
C VAL A 581 -4.25 26.03 -5.06
N THR A 582 -3.15 26.60 -5.54
CA THR A 582 -2.80 26.65 -6.98
C THR A 582 -2.29 25.32 -7.54
N ASN A 583 -1.65 24.51 -6.70
CA ASN A 583 -0.94 23.28 -7.09
C ASN A 583 -0.91 22.29 -5.92
N ASP A 584 -0.23 21.16 -6.11
CA ASP A 584 -0.13 20.02 -5.21
C ASP A 584 1.10 20.03 -4.28
N LYS A 585 1.77 21.18 -4.10
CA LYS A 585 2.83 21.36 -3.11
C LYS A 585 2.39 20.93 -1.70
N ALA A 586 3.06 19.92 -1.16
CA ALA A 586 2.68 19.26 0.08
C ALA A 586 2.95 20.11 1.34
N ASP A 587 3.99 20.94 1.33
CA ASP A 587 4.36 21.86 2.44
C ASP A 587 3.20 22.77 2.85
N ARG A 588 2.51 23.38 1.87
CA ARG A 588 1.32 24.19 2.05
C ARG A 588 0.14 23.41 2.62
N TYR A 589 -0.13 22.22 2.07
CA TYR A 589 -1.21 21.38 2.58
C TYR A 589 -0.95 20.97 4.02
N SER A 590 0.29 20.59 4.35
CA SER A 590 0.74 20.32 5.73
C SER A 590 0.59 21.53 6.64
N ALA A 591 0.96 22.74 6.20
CA ALA A 591 0.83 23.96 6.99
C ALA A 591 -0.64 24.28 7.34
N ILE A 592 -1.54 24.24 6.35
CA ILE A 592 -2.99 24.41 6.54
C ILE A 592 -3.54 23.34 7.50
N LYS A 593 -3.18 22.06 7.29
CA LYS A 593 -3.68 20.95 8.11
C LYS A 593 -3.14 20.96 9.54
N LYS A 594 -1.86 21.29 9.76
CA LYS A 594 -1.29 21.46 11.11
C LYS A 594 -2.06 22.54 11.86
N LYS A 595 -2.23 23.72 11.24
CA LYS A 595 -2.87 24.87 11.90
C LYS A 595 -4.31 24.60 12.34
N CYS A 596 -5.06 23.86 11.52
CA CYS A 596 -6.48 23.63 11.75
C CYS A 596 -6.83 22.27 12.35
N CYS A 597 -5.89 21.32 12.45
CA CYS A 597 -6.14 20.01 13.06
C CYS A 597 -5.29 19.71 14.30
N VAL A 598 -4.28 20.53 14.62
CA VAL A 598 -3.48 20.37 15.84
C VAL A 598 -3.52 21.62 16.72
N ASP A 599 -3.07 22.79 16.23
CA ASP A 599 -3.11 24.04 17.01
C ASP A 599 -4.54 24.42 17.42
N ARG A 600 -5.51 24.08 16.57
CA ARG A 600 -6.95 24.26 16.75
C ARG A 600 -7.70 23.06 16.17
N ALA A 601 -8.99 22.96 16.46
CA ALA A 601 -9.86 21.83 16.12
C ALA A 601 -10.92 22.22 15.06
N VAL A 602 -10.47 22.70 13.90
CA VAL A 602 -11.33 23.24 12.84
C VAL A 602 -11.24 22.36 11.56
N PRO A 603 -12.35 21.71 11.14
CA PRO A 603 -12.36 20.96 9.89
C PRO A 603 -12.03 21.84 8.67
N THR A 604 -11.22 21.30 7.75
CA THR A 604 -10.73 22.04 6.57
C THR A 604 -11.00 21.32 5.25
N GLN A 605 -11.42 22.11 4.25
CA GLN A 605 -11.60 21.68 2.87
C GLN A 605 -10.56 22.33 1.97
N VAL A 606 -9.65 21.55 1.37
CA VAL A 606 -8.64 22.09 0.45
C VAL A 606 -9.04 21.76 -0.98
N LEU A 607 -9.12 22.77 -1.85
CA LEU A 607 -9.46 22.64 -3.27
C LEU A 607 -8.30 23.11 -4.14
N LYS A 608 -8.05 22.45 -5.27
CA LYS A 608 -7.06 22.92 -6.25
C LYS A 608 -7.74 23.79 -7.30
N THR A 609 -7.13 24.92 -7.70
CA THR A 609 -7.63 25.79 -8.79
C THR A 609 -7.96 24.99 -10.05
N ARG A 610 -7.03 24.13 -10.51
CA ARG A 610 -7.23 23.19 -11.63
C ARG A 610 -8.46 22.26 -11.48
N THR A 611 -8.84 21.90 -10.24
CA THR A 611 -10.00 21.02 -9.99
C THR A 611 -11.32 21.79 -10.13
N ILE A 612 -11.31 23.11 -9.91
CA ILE A 612 -12.49 23.98 -10.03
C ILE A 612 -12.46 24.89 -11.28
N THR A 613 -11.52 24.67 -12.21
CA THR A 613 -11.46 25.41 -13.48
C THR A 613 -12.54 24.87 -14.45
N PRO A 614 -13.46 25.71 -14.96
CA PRO A 614 -14.46 25.29 -15.93
C PRO A 614 -13.83 24.71 -17.21
N LYS A 615 -14.20 23.48 -17.60
CA LYS A 615 -13.68 22.88 -18.84
C LYS A 615 -14.35 23.53 -20.05
N GLY A 616 -13.53 24.11 -20.95
CA GLY A 616 -14.04 24.84 -22.11
C GLY A 616 -14.94 26.03 -21.74
N GLY A 617 -14.71 26.66 -20.58
CA GLY A 617 -15.55 27.74 -20.05
C GLY A 617 -16.90 27.29 -19.47
N ASN A 618 -17.29 26.01 -19.59
CA ASN A 618 -18.60 25.54 -19.15
C ASN A 618 -18.61 25.23 -17.63
N VAL A 619 -19.17 26.16 -16.85
CA VAL A 619 -19.29 26.05 -15.38
C VAL A 619 -20.06 24.80 -14.93
N ARG A 620 -21.04 24.30 -15.71
CA ARG A 620 -21.79 23.07 -15.37
C ARG A 620 -20.89 21.83 -15.25
N THR A 621 -19.70 21.84 -15.86
CA THR A 621 -18.72 20.75 -15.71
C THR A 621 -18.19 20.59 -14.27
N LEU A 622 -18.33 21.63 -13.44
CA LEU A 622 -17.97 21.63 -12.02
C LEU A 622 -18.98 20.90 -11.13
N MET A 623 -20.23 20.68 -11.58
CA MET A 623 -21.29 20.08 -10.74
C MET A 623 -20.88 18.75 -10.10
N SER A 624 -20.26 17.85 -10.88
CA SER A 624 -19.79 16.56 -10.35
C SER A 624 -18.68 16.65 -9.29
N VAL A 625 -17.93 17.76 -9.27
CA VAL A 625 -16.93 18.08 -8.24
C VAL A 625 -17.65 18.70 -7.04
N ALA A 626 -18.53 19.66 -7.28
CA ALA A 626 -19.34 20.34 -6.27
C ALA A 626 -20.15 19.36 -5.42
N THR A 627 -20.86 18.39 -6.02
CA THR A 627 -21.57 17.33 -5.29
C THR A 627 -20.64 16.56 -4.34
N LYS A 628 -19.45 16.15 -4.81
CA LYS A 628 -18.48 15.39 -3.98
C LYS A 628 -17.88 16.24 -2.86
N VAL A 629 -17.66 17.52 -3.11
CA VAL A 629 -17.16 18.47 -2.10
C VAL A 629 -18.24 18.75 -1.04
N ALA A 630 -19.51 18.92 -1.43
CA ALA A 630 -20.62 19.08 -0.49
C ALA A 630 -20.82 17.83 0.40
N ILE A 631 -20.78 16.61 -0.17
CA ILE A 631 -20.79 15.35 0.58
C ILE A 631 -19.63 15.32 1.60
N GLN A 632 -18.41 15.62 1.16
CA GLN A 632 -17.22 15.63 2.04
C GLN A 632 -17.31 16.71 3.14
N MET A 633 -17.83 17.91 2.83
CA MET A 633 -18.03 18.97 3.81
C MET A 633 -19.04 18.55 4.89
N ASN A 634 -20.16 17.91 4.51
CA ASN A 634 -21.14 17.41 5.46
C ASN A 634 -20.53 16.37 6.42
N CYS A 635 -19.74 15.41 5.90
CA CYS A 635 -19.02 14.43 6.74
C CYS A 635 -18.05 15.08 7.73
N LYS A 636 -17.36 16.15 7.31
CA LYS A 636 -16.41 16.89 8.15
C LYS A 636 -17.08 17.65 9.29
N LEU A 637 -18.35 18.03 9.12
CA LEU A 637 -19.18 18.66 10.15
C LEU A 637 -19.79 17.63 11.13
N GLY A 638 -19.90 16.36 10.71
CA GLY A 638 -20.51 15.27 11.48
C GLY A 638 -21.78 14.68 10.85
N GLY A 639 -22.19 15.17 9.68
CA GLY A 639 -23.33 14.63 8.93
C GLY A 639 -23.01 13.29 8.25
N ILE A 640 -24.07 12.61 7.84
CA ILE A 640 -24.05 11.24 7.31
C ILE A 640 -24.69 11.26 5.92
N PRO A 641 -23.94 11.01 4.83
CA PRO A 641 -24.51 11.06 3.49
C PRO A 641 -25.47 9.92 3.16
N TRP A 642 -25.17 8.69 3.59
CA TRP A 642 -26.04 7.51 3.43
C TRP A 642 -25.77 6.46 4.53
N VAL A 643 -26.65 5.46 4.62
CA VAL A 643 -26.52 4.33 5.55
C VAL A 643 -26.87 3.00 4.85
N ILE A 644 -26.17 1.91 5.20
CA ILE A 644 -26.65 0.53 5.00
C ILE A 644 -27.23 0.04 6.32
N LYS A 645 -28.40 -0.62 6.29
CA LYS A 645 -29.04 -1.16 7.50
C LYS A 645 -28.13 -2.23 8.16
N SER A 646 -27.66 -1.95 9.37
CA SER A 646 -26.94 -2.94 10.18
C SER A 646 -27.91 -4.04 10.64
N PRO A 647 -27.61 -5.33 10.41
CA PRO A 647 -28.37 -6.43 10.99
C PRO A 647 -28.02 -6.70 12.46
N LEU A 648 -26.95 -6.08 12.98
CA LEU A 648 -26.48 -6.23 14.36
C LEU A 648 -26.84 -4.99 15.18
N ALA A 649 -27.47 -5.22 16.34
CA ALA A 649 -27.65 -4.24 17.39
C ALA A 649 -26.49 -4.28 18.40
N SER A 650 -26.22 -3.14 19.05
CA SER A 650 -25.12 -2.95 20.02
C SER A 650 -23.76 -3.46 19.51
N VAL A 651 -23.27 -2.84 18.44
CA VAL A 651 -22.02 -3.23 17.76
C VAL A 651 -21.09 -2.04 17.55
N MET A 652 -19.81 -2.25 17.83
CA MET A 652 -18.71 -1.34 17.52
C MET A 652 -17.79 -1.99 16.48
N VAL A 653 -17.68 -1.36 15.31
CA VAL A 653 -16.82 -1.83 14.21
C VAL A 653 -15.59 -0.93 14.15
N ILE A 654 -14.40 -1.51 14.23
CA ILE A 654 -13.12 -0.83 14.36
C ILE A 654 -12.25 -1.12 13.14
N GLY A 655 -11.57 -0.11 12.62
CA GLY A 655 -10.49 -0.23 11.66
C GLY A 655 -9.19 0.29 12.27
N TYR A 656 -8.08 -0.40 12.02
CA TYR A 656 -6.74 0.03 12.43
C TYR A 656 -5.75 -0.11 11.28
N ASP A 657 -4.95 0.94 11.06
CA ASP A 657 -3.86 0.99 10.08
C ASP A 657 -2.71 1.85 10.61
N VAL A 658 -1.50 1.64 10.07
CA VAL A 658 -0.25 2.23 10.53
C VAL A 658 0.48 2.90 9.38
N CYS A 659 0.80 4.19 9.52
CA CYS A 659 1.60 4.92 8.54
C CYS A 659 2.96 5.31 9.14
N LYS A 660 4.05 5.04 8.43
CA LYS A 660 5.38 5.55 8.79
C LYS A 660 5.46 7.04 8.52
N ASP A 661 6.15 7.78 9.38
CA ASP A 661 6.36 9.20 9.15
C ASP A 661 7.24 9.44 7.90
N SER A 662 6.89 10.44 7.09
CA SER A 662 7.60 10.74 5.85
C SER A 662 8.90 11.53 6.03
N LYS A 663 9.06 12.22 7.17
CA LYS A 663 10.28 12.94 7.56
C LYS A 663 11.18 12.08 8.45
N ASP A 664 10.61 11.40 9.44
CA ASP A 664 11.35 10.59 10.41
C ASP A 664 10.96 9.11 10.35
N ARG A 665 11.75 8.33 9.61
CA ARG A 665 11.48 6.90 9.41
C ARG A 665 11.61 6.03 10.67
N SER A 666 12.10 6.55 11.81
CA SER A 666 12.02 5.84 13.10
C SER A 666 10.70 6.06 13.84
N LYS A 667 9.74 6.80 13.26
CA LYS A 667 8.40 7.01 13.83
C LYS A 667 7.29 6.42 12.95
N GLY A 668 6.23 5.97 13.60
CA GLY A 668 4.96 5.57 12.98
C GLY A 668 3.77 6.19 13.70
N TYR A 669 2.64 6.23 12.99
CA TYR A 669 1.34 6.64 13.51
C TYR A 669 0.33 5.53 13.29
N GLY A 670 -0.10 4.91 14.39
CA GLY A 670 -1.22 3.97 14.41
C GLY A 670 -2.52 4.76 14.58
N ALA A 671 -3.46 4.60 13.65
CA ALA A 671 -4.76 5.25 13.70
C ALA A 671 -5.88 4.22 13.88
N LEU A 672 -6.74 4.46 14.87
CA LEU A 672 -7.97 3.70 15.08
C LEU A 672 -9.17 4.55 14.67
N VAL A 673 -10.10 3.96 13.91
CA VAL A 673 -11.41 4.57 13.63
C VAL A 673 -12.51 3.56 13.93
N ALA A 674 -13.48 3.95 14.76
CA ALA A 674 -14.64 3.15 15.11
C ALA A 674 -15.93 3.72 14.53
N SER A 675 -16.79 2.84 14.01
CA SER A 675 -18.19 3.08 13.65
C SER A 675 -19.06 2.36 14.67
N MET A 676 -19.97 3.07 15.32
CA MET A 676 -20.65 2.62 16.53
C MET A 676 -22.18 2.66 16.36
N TYR A 677 -22.85 1.54 16.66
CA TYR A 677 -24.30 1.38 16.58
C TYR A 677 -24.88 0.94 17.93
N GLY A 678 -25.47 1.89 18.67
CA GLY A 678 -26.23 1.60 19.90
C GLY A 678 -27.61 0.98 19.63
N GLY A 679 -28.24 0.45 20.67
CA GLY A 679 -29.62 -0.03 20.61
C GLY A 679 -30.59 1.09 20.17
N GLY A 680 -31.49 0.79 19.23
CA GLY A 680 -32.48 1.73 18.71
C GLY A 680 -31.96 2.82 17.75
N VAL A 681 -30.64 2.97 17.56
CA VAL A 681 -30.09 4.05 16.74
C VAL A 681 -30.00 3.65 15.26
N LYS A 682 -30.65 4.42 14.39
CA LYS A 682 -30.77 4.12 12.94
C LYS A 682 -29.50 4.39 12.11
N HIS A 683 -28.49 5.07 12.68
CA HIS A 683 -27.27 5.50 11.99
C HIS A 683 -26.01 5.36 12.88
N PRO A 684 -24.80 5.22 12.30
CA PRO A 684 -23.57 5.12 13.08
C PRO A 684 -23.15 6.45 13.70
N LYS A 685 -22.56 6.40 14.90
CA LYS A 685 -21.69 7.46 15.43
C LYS A 685 -20.23 7.07 15.18
N TYR A 686 -19.34 8.04 14.99
CA TYR A 686 -17.92 7.80 14.73
C TYR A 686 -17.04 8.22 15.89
N TYR A 687 -15.93 7.48 16.07
CA TYR A 687 -14.82 7.82 16.94
C TYR A 687 -13.51 7.58 16.19
N SER A 688 -12.48 8.38 16.47
CA SER A 688 -11.18 8.25 15.83
C SER A 688 -10.07 8.72 16.76
N THR A 689 -8.92 8.05 16.76
CA THR A 689 -7.76 8.41 17.59
C THR A 689 -6.47 8.01 16.89
N VAL A 690 -5.35 8.68 17.23
CA VAL A 690 -4.03 8.43 16.64
C VAL A 690 -2.97 8.43 17.72
N ASN A 691 -2.10 7.43 17.68
CA ASN A 691 -0.92 7.34 18.52
C ASN A 691 0.34 7.37 17.67
N GLN A 692 1.28 8.22 18.06
CA GLN A 692 2.66 8.12 17.61
C GLN A 692 3.36 6.98 18.38
N HIS A 693 4.17 6.20 17.69
CA HIS A 693 5.02 5.17 18.29
C HIS A 693 6.40 5.15 17.61
N ALA A 694 7.42 4.65 18.29
CA ALA A 694 8.73 4.43 17.68
C ALA A 694 8.78 3.15 16.84
N TYR A 695 9.82 3.04 16.00
CA TYR A 695 10.09 1.85 15.21
C TYR A 695 10.58 0.71 16.10
N GLY A 696 9.79 -0.37 16.18
CA GLY A 696 10.06 -1.50 17.06
C GLY A 696 9.39 -1.43 18.44
N GLU A 697 8.61 -0.37 18.72
CA GLU A 697 7.66 -0.42 19.84
C GLU A 697 6.52 -1.39 19.56
N GLU A 698 5.99 -2.00 20.62
CA GLU A 698 4.87 -2.93 20.56
C GLU A 698 3.54 -2.22 20.25
N LEU A 699 3.05 -2.37 19.02
CA LEU A 699 1.78 -1.76 18.60
C LEU A 699 0.55 -2.34 19.31
N SER A 700 0.66 -3.54 19.88
CA SER A 700 -0.37 -4.24 20.65
C SER A 700 -0.93 -3.38 21.79
N ASN A 701 -0.05 -2.80 22.61
CA ASN A 701 -0.43 -1.99 23.75
C ASN A 701 -1.21 -0.72 23.32
N TYR A 702 -0.75 -0.04 22.26
CA TYR A 702 -1.45 1.12 21.72
C TYR A 702 -2.81 0.77 21.11
N LEU A 703 -2.93 -0.38 20.44
CA LEU A 703 -4.21 -0.87 19.90
C LEU A 703 -5.20 -1.14 21.04
N ALA A 704 -4.81 -1.92 22.05
CA ALA A 704 -5.66 -2.25 23.19
C ALA A 704 -6.15 -0.99 23.93
N LEU A 705 -5.25 -0.04 24.22
CA LEU A 705 -5.60 1.25 24.85
C LEU A 705 -6.60 2.05 23.99
N ASN A 706 -6.44 2.06 22.66
CA ASN A 706 -7.34 2.78 21.77
C ASN A 706 -8.72 2.10 21.63
N VAL A 707 -8.80 0.77 21.75
CA VAL A 707 -10.08 0.06 21.88
C VAL A 707 -10.80 0.50 23.16
N ILE A 708 -10.11 0.62 24.30
CA ILE A 708 -10.71 1.13 25.54
C ILE A 708 -11.18 2.58 25.41
N LYS A 709 -10.43 3.46 24.75
CA LYS A 709 -10.90 4.83 24.45
C LYS A 709 -12.18 4.82 23.59
N ALA A 710 -12.24 3.98 22.57
CA ALA A 710 -13.41 3.83 21.71
C ALA A 710 -14.64 3.31 22.49
N ILE A 711 -14.43 2.40 23.45
CA ILE A 711 -15.48 1.91 24.35
C ILE A 711 -16.02 3.03 25.26
N ARG A 712 -15.14 3.82 25.87
CA ARG A 712 -15.56 4.99 26.67
C ARG A 712 -16.35 5.98 25.81
N ALA A 713 -15.91 6.24 24.58
CA ALA A 713 -16.63 7.07 23.62
C ALA A 713 -17.99 6.47 23.21
N TYR A 714 -18.11 5.14 23.12
CA TYR A 714 -19.36 4.42 22.90
C TYR A 714 -20.32 4.61 24.10
N GLN A 715 -19.87 4.35 25.33
CA GLN A 715 -20.65 4.53 26.56
C GLN A 715 -21.19 5.97 26.65
N SER A 716 -20.32 6.97 26.49
CA SER A 716 -20.72 8.39 26.48
C SER A 716 -21.69 8.75 25.34
N SER A 717 -21.79 7.92 24.30
CA SER A 717 -22.64 8.15 23.13
C SER A 717 -23.99 7.43 23.19
N PHE A 718 -24.15 6.42 24.05
CA PHE A 718 -25.32 5.54 24.10
C PHE A 718 -25.77 5.22 25.54
N GLY A 719 -25.80 6.24 26.43
CA GLY A 719 -26.42 6.11 27.76
C GLY A 719 -25.64 5.23 28.73
N ASN A 720 -24.30 5.27 28.70
CA ASN A 720 -23.38 4.48 29.51
C ASN A 720 -23.37 2.95 29.25
N ILE A 721 -24.10 2.49 28.22
CA ILE A 721 -24.16 1.07 27.82
C ILE A 721 -22.88 0.67 27.05
N LEU A 722 -22.34 -0.51 27.33
CA LEU A 722 -21.22 -1.11 26.58
C LEU A 722 -21.67 -1.79 25.26
N PRO A 723 -20.83 -1.84 24.21
CA PRO A 723 -21.13 -2.61 23.00
C PRO A 723 -21.13 -4.11 23.30
N GLN A 724 -22.12 -4.84 22.79
CA GLN A 724 -22.16 -6.31 22.93
C GLN A 724 -21.16 -7.01 22.00
N ARG A 725 -20.96 -6.47 20.80
CA ARG A 725 -20.05 -7.02 19.78
C ARG A 725 -19.00 -5.98 19.39
N ILE A 726 -17.75 -6.40 19.33
CA ILE A 726 -16.61 -5.60 18.87
C ILE A 726 -15.99 -6.33 17.68
N VAL A 727 -16.05 -5.70 16.50
CA VAL A 727 -15.51 -6.26 15.26
C VAL A 727 -14.31 -5.42 14.84
N ILE A 728 -13.11 -5.98 14.87
CA ILE A 728 -11.86 -5.28 14.52
C ILE A 728 -11.38 -5.74 13.16
N TYR A 729 -11.10 -4.79 12.26
CA TYR A 729 -10.48 -5.02 10.95
C TYR A 729 -9.10 -4.36 10.90
N ARG A 730 -8.06 -5.18 11.01
CA ARG A 730 -6.64 -4.80 11.05
C ARG A 730 -6.03 -4.87 9.65
N ASP A 731 -5.79 -3.72 9.02
CA ASP A 731 -5.11 -3.62 7.71
C ASP A 731 -3.59 -3.62 7.89
N GLY A 732 -2.84 -3.96 6.84
CA GLY A 732 -1.40 -3.75 6.77
C GLY A 732 -0.51 -4.76 7.53
N VAL A 733 -1.01 -5.96 7.84
CA VAL A 733 -0.23 -7.03 8.51
C VAL A 733 0.38 -7.97 7.47
N GLY A 734 1.71 -8.03 7.44
CA GLY A 734 2.45 -9.01 6.64
C GLY A 734 2.30 -10.43 7.20
N GLU A 735 2.42 -11.43 6.33
CA GLU A 735 2.26 -12.83 6.76
C GLU A 735 3.26 -13.27 7.84
N GLY A 736 4.52 -12.80 7.77
CA GLY A 736 5.51 -13.04 8.81
C GLY A 736 5.30 -12.24 10.11
N GLU A 737 4.29 -11.38 10.17
CA GLU A 737 3.90 -10.61 11.36
C GLU A 737 2.62 -11.21 12.01
N LEU A 738 2.00 -12.22 11.38
CA LEU A 738 0.70 -12.76 11.78
C LEU A 738 0.73 -13.39 13.18
N GLY A 739 1.82 -14.07 13.54
CA GLY A 739 1.96 -14.72 14.86
C GLY A 739 2.03 -13.69 15.97
N TYR A 740 2.86 -12.66 15.78
CA TYR A 740 2.96 -11.53 16.68
C TYR A 740 1.60 -10.81 16.87
N VAL A 741 0.82 -10.62 15.79
CA VAL A 741 -0.52 -10.02 15.89
C VAL A 741 -1.50 -10.93 16.65
N HIS A 742 -1.48 -12.23 16.39
CA HIS A 742 -2.34 -13.19 17.10
C HIS A 742 -2.01 -13.27 18.60
N GLU A 743 -0.73 -13.35 18.97
CA GLU A 743 -0.30 -13.51 20.36
C GLU A 743 -0.39 -12.18 21.14
N HIS A 744 0.18 -11.10 20.59
CA HIS A 744 0.29 -9.83 21.31
C HIS A 744 -0.84 -8.84 21.03
N GLU A 745 -1.27 -8.63 19.78
CA GLU A 745 -2.36 -7.66 19.50
C GLU A 745 -3.72 -8.19 19.97
N VAL A 746 -4.09 -9.43 19.63
CA VAL A 746 -5.38 -10.02 20.06
C VAL A 746 -5.39 -10.29 21.57
N GLY A 747 -4.30 -10.81 22.13
CA GLY A 747 -4.14 -11.06 23.56
C GLY A 747 -4.31 -9.79 24.41
N ALA A 748 -3.57 -8.73 24.10
CA ALA A 748 -3.67 -7.46 24.83
C ALA A 748 -5.04 -6.79 24.70
N VAL A 749 -5.68 -6.86 23.52
CA VAL A 749 -7.06 -6.38 23.36
C VAL A 749 -8.00 -7.16 24.27
N LYS A 750 -7.92 -8.50 24.27
CA LYS A 750 -8.82 -9.35 25.08
C LYS A 750 -8.65 -9.11 26.58
N GLU A 751 -7.42 -9.03 27.09
CA GLU A 751 -7.12 -8.74 28.50
C GLU A 751 -7.76 -7.40 28.95
N LYS A 752 -7.61 -6.33 28.15
CA LYS A 752 -8.21 -5.03 28.49
C LYS A 752 -9.74 -5.03 28.36
N LEU A 753 -10.31 -5.83 27.45
CA LEU A 753 -11.76 -6.01 27.35
C LEU A 753 -12.32 -6.72 28.59
N GLU A 754 -11.72 -7.84 29.01
CA GLU A 754 -12.14 -8.56 30.22
C GLU A 754 -12.08 -7.66 31.46
N ALA A 755 -11.02 -6.86 31.60
CA ALA A 755 -10.93 -5.87 32.68
C ALA A 755 -12.03 -4.79 32.61
N ALA A 756 -12.35 -4.27 31.42
CA ALA A 756 -13.38 -3.24 31.23
C ALA A 756 -14.82 -3.76 31.43
N TYR A 757 -15.07 -5.04 31.13
CA TYR A 757 -16.39 -5.68 31.23
C TYR A 757 -16.61 -6.40 32.56
N LYS A 758 -15.58 -6.56 33.41
CA LYS A 758 -15.65 -7.27 34.71
C LYS A 758 -16.80 -6.84 35.64
N ALA A 759 -17.23 -5.58 35.57
CA ALA A 759 -18.34 -5.02 36.36
C ALA A 759 -19.73 -5.13 35.70
N HIS A 760 -19.86 -5.84 34.57
CA HIS A 760 -21.09 -5.95 33.79
C HIS A 760 -21.56 -7.40 33.67
N GLU A 761 -22.87 -7.61 33.57
CA GLU A 761 -23.52 -8.93 33.50
C GLU A 761 -23.18 -9.74 32.23
N PHE A 762 -22.61 -9.11 31.21
CA PHE A 762 -22.26 -9.75 29.94
C PHE A 762 -20.82 -9.47 29.53
N GLN A 763 -20.20 -10.46 28.89
CA GLN A 763 -18.85 -10.35 28.33
C GLN A 763 -18.87 -9.78 26.91
N SER A 764 -17.81 -9.07 26.53
CA SER A 764 -17.63 -8.55 25.18
C SER A 764 -17.44 -9.69 24.17
N LYS A 765 -18.15 -9.66 23.04
CA LYS A 765 -17.93 -10.62 21.94
C LYS A 765 -16.97 -10.02 20.91
N LEU A 766 -15.71 -10.44 20.95
CA LEU A 766 -14.67 -9.97 20.03
C LEU A 766 -14.60 -10.81 18.75
N THR A 767 -14.58 -10.15 17.59
CA THR A 767 -14.16 -10.75 16.32
C THR A 767 -13.01 -9.94 15.74
N PHE A 768 -11.90 -10.58 15.44
CA PHE A 768 -10.67 -9.93 14.96
C PHE A 768 -10.29 -10.45 13.57
N PHE A 769 -10.38 -9.57 12.57
CA PHE A 769 -10.00 -9.81 11.19
C PHE A 769 -8.65 -9.16 10.87
N VAL A 770 -7.74 -9.90 10.24
CA VAL A 770 -6.66 -9.32 9.44
C VAL A 770 -7.15 -9.13 8.00
N VAL A 771 -6.96 -7.92 7.46
CA VAL A 771 -7.40 -7.52 6.12
C VAL A 771 -6.19 -7.28 5.23
N ASN A 772 -6.09 -8.05 4.14
CA ASN A 772 -4.96 -8.00 3.23
C ASN A 772 -5.41 -7.71 1.78
N LYS A 773 -5.27 -6.44 1.39
CA LYS A 773 -5.57 -5.91 0.03
C LYS A 773 -4.40 -6.01 -0.96
N ARG A 774 -3.20 -6.39 -0.51
CA ARG A 774 -1.97 -6.49 -1.33
C ARG A 774 -1.56 -7.95 -1.53
N ILE A 775 -2.41 -8.69 -2.23
CA ILE A 775 -2.25 -10.13 -2.46
C ILE A 775 -1.94 -10.44 -3.94
N ASN A 776 -1.36 -11.62 -4.18
CA ASN A 776 -1.05 -12.12 -5.53
C ASN A 776 -2.26 -12.78 -6.22
N THR A 777 -3.22 -13.27 -5.43
CA THR A 777 -4.48 -13.90 -5.88
C THR A 777 -5.24 -13.00 -6.86
N ARG A 778 -5.65 -13.55 -8.00
CA ARG A 778 -6.54 -12.93 -8.99
C ARG A 778 -7.69 -13.88 -9.29
N LEU A 779 -8.86 -13.31 -9.53
CA LEU A 779 -10.08 -14.01 -9.84
C LEU A 779 -10.64 -13.50 -11.17
N PHE A 780 -11.21 -14.39 -11.95
CA PHE A 780 -11.74 -14.13 -13.29
C PHE A 780 -13.08 -14.84 -13.45
N HIS A 781 -14.08 -14.13 -13.97
CA HIS A 781 -15.38 -14.68 -14.33
C HIS A 781 -15.54 -14.51 -15.84
N ASP A 782 -15.63 -15.60 -16.60
CA ASP A 782 -15.72 -15.60 -18.08
C ASP A 782 -14.69 -14.70 -18.78
N ARG A 783 -13.42 -14.80 -18.36
CA ARG A 783 -12.29 -13.95 -18.83
C ARG A 783 -12.50 -12.43 -18.59
N ARG A 784 -13.40 -12.06 -17.68
CA ARG A 784 -13.70 -10.68 -17.21
C ARG A 784 -13.42 -10.55 -15.70
N ASN A 785 -13.61 -9.35 -15.15
CA ASN A 785 -13.54 -9.13 -13.71
C ASN A 785 -14.82 -9.69 -13.05
N PRO A 786 -14.72 -10.40 -11.92
CA PRO A 786 -15.88 -10.71 -11.09
C PRO A 786 -16.57 -9.42 -10.61
N THR A 787 -17.87 -9.50 -10.37
CA THR A 787 -18.68 -8.38 -9.88
C THR A 787 -18.44 -8.13 -8.39
N PRO A 788 -18.65 -6.90 -7.90
CA PRO A 788 -18.86 -6.61 -6.48
C PRO A 788 -19.75 -7.66 -5.79
N GLY A 789 -19.37 -8.05 -4.57
CA GLY A 789 -20.06 -9.08 -3.80
C GLY A 789 -19.59 -10.52 -4.09
N THR A 790 -18.63 -10.73 -4.99
CA THR A 790 -18.07 -12.08 -5.25
C THR A 790 -17.18 -12.54 -4.09
N ILE A 791 -17.47 -13.72 -3.54
CA ILE A 791 -16.72 -14.37 -2.45
C ILE A 791 -16.13 -15.70 -2.94
N VAL A 792 -14.91 -15.99 -2.47
CA VAL A 792 -14.28 -17.32 -2.53
C VAL A 792 -13.77 -17.68 -1.14
N ASP A 793 -14.30 -18.77 -0.58
CA ASP A 793 -14.05 -19.26 0.78
C ASP A 793 -13.62 -20.75 0.81
N ASP A 794 -13.24 -21.28 -0.36
CA ASP A 794 -12.81 -22.66 -0.57
C ASP A 794 -11.71 -22.74 -1.65
N VAL A 795 -11.06 -23.91 -1.79
CA VAL A 795 -10.06 -24.33 -2.80
C VAL A 795 -8.74 -23.53 -2.84
N ILE A 796 -8.77 -22.20 -2.77
CA ILE A 796 -7.60 -21.29 -2.79
C ILE A 796 -7.40 -20.53 -1.48
N THR A 797 -8.28 -20.75 -0.50
CA THR A 797 -8.08 -20.43 0.92
C THR A 797 -7.03 -21.36 1.53
N LEU A 798 -6.69 -21.18 2.81
CA LEU A 798 -5.66 -21.95 3.49
C LEU A 798 -6.25 -22.86 4.60
N PRO A 799 -5.89 -24.16 4.67
CA PRO A 799 -6.50 -25.11 5.62
C PRO A 799 -6.40 -24.66 7.08
N GLU A 800 -5.24 -24.10 7.46
CA GLU A 800 -4.94 -23.66 8.82
C GLU A 800 -5.64 -22.35 9.22
N ARG A 801 -6.40 -21.74 8.29
CA ARG A 801 -7.01 -20.42 8.45
C ARG A 801 -8.52 -20.45 8.34
N ASN A 802 -9.16 -19.56 9.09
CA ASN A 802 -10.55 -19.20 8.90
C ASN A 802 -10.60 -17.95 8.00
N ASP A 803 -10.30 -18.15 6.72
CA ASP A 803 -10.09 -17.09 5.74
C ASP A 803 -11.04 -17.16 4.54
N PHE A 804 -11.26 -16.01 3.91
CA PHE A 804 -11.98 -15.88 2.64
C PHE A 804 -11.47 -14.69 1.82
N TYR A 805 -11.77 -14.70 0.53
CA TYR A 805 -11.56 -13.59 -0.39
C TYR A 805 -12.88 -12.93 -0.73
N LEU A 806 -12.90 -11.60 -0.78
CA LEU A 806 -14.05 -10.81 -1.24
C LEU A 806 -13.62 -9.79 -2.29
N VAL A 807 -14.29 -9.80 -3.44
CA VAL A 807 -14.26 -8.73 -4.44
C VAL A 807 -15.39 -7.76 -4.09
N SER A 808 -15.09 -6.72 -3.32
CA SER A 808 -16.10 -5.72 -2.97
C SER A 808 -16.23 -4.59 -3.99
N GLN A 809 -15.15 -4.23 -4.71
CA GLN A 809 -15.07 -3.04 -5.56
C GLN A 809 -14.93 -3.37 -7.05
N SER A 810 -15.67 -2.66 -7.90
CA SER A 810 -15.54 -2.72 -9.36
C SER A 810 -14.37 -1.85 -9.86
N VAL A 811 -13.69 -2.28 -10.95
CA VAL A 811 -12.60 -1.53 -11.58
C VAL A 811 -12.88 -1.26 -13.06
N ARG A 812 -12.66 -0.02 -13.50
CA ARG A 812 -12.92 0.41 -14.88
C ARG A 812 -11.83 0.01 -15.89
N GLN A 813 -10.64 -0.34 -15.39
CA GLN A 813 -9.47 -0.71 -16.18
C GLN A 813 -8.61 -1.71 -15.39
N GLY A 814 -8.05 -2.70 -16.08
CA GLY A 814 -7.22 -3.73 -15.47
C GLY A 814 -8.00 -4.85 -14.77
N THR A 815 -7.27 -5.78 -14.18
CA THR A 815 -7.81 -6.85 -13.33
C THR A 815 -8.07 -6.35 -11.91
N VAL A 816 -9.21 -6.73 -11.33
CA VAL A 816 -9.51 -6.50 -9.92
C VAL A 816 -8.63 -7.37 -9.02
N SER A 817 -8.13 -6.81 -7.91
CA SER A 817 -7.60 -7.63 -6.82
C SER A 817 -8.73 -7.89 -5.84
N PRO A 818 -9.04 -9.14 -5.47
CA PRO A 818 -9.80 -9.40 -4.27
C PRO A 818 -9.03 -8.88 -3.04
N THR A 819 -9.74 -8.77 -1.93
CA THR A 819 -9.16 -8.57 -0.60
C THR A 819 -9.30 -9.86 0.19
N SER A 820 -8.21 -10.30 0.82
CA SER A 820 -8.20 -11.44 1.75
C SER A 820 -8.60 -10.97 3.15
N TYR A 821 -9.43 -11.75 3.81
CA TYR A 821 -9.84 -11.58 5.21
C TYR A 821 -9.48 -12.86 5.95
N ASN A 822 -8.69 -12.78 7.01
CA ASN A 822 -8.40 -13.90 7.91
C ASN A 822 -8.95 -13.61 9.30
N ILE A 823 -9.77 -14.50 9.85
CA ILE A 823 -10.36 -14.37 11.18
C ILE A 823 -9.39 -15.00 12.18
N LEU A 824 -8.69 -14.16 12.96
CA LEU A 824 -7.77 -14.62 14.00
C LEU A 824 -8.51 -15.07 15.27
N LYS A 825 -9.67 -14.47 15.52
CA LYS A 825 -10.47 -14.69 16.72
C LYS A 825 -11.92 -14.41 16.38
N ASP A 826 -12.83 -15.29 16.78
CA ASP A 826 -14.27 -15.03 16.72
C ASP A 826 -14.99 -15.53 17.97
N GLU A 827 -15.68 -14.61 18.62
CA GLU A 827 -16.58 -14.85 19.76
C GLU A 827 -17.99 -14.28 19.46
N SER A 828 -18.28 -13.90 18.20
CA SER A 828 -19.54 -13.24 17.81
C SER A 828 -20.79 -14.10 17.95
N GLY A 829 -20.65 -15.42 17.80
CA GLY A 829 -21.74 -16.37 17.65
C GLY A 829 -22.47 -16.24 16.30
N LEU A 830 -21.76 -15.82 15.25
CA LEU A 830 -22.28 -15.72 13.88
C LEU A 830 -21.65 -16.81 13.00
N SER A 831 -22.38 -17.27 11.99
CA SER A 831 -21.81 -18.15 10.96
C SER A 831 -20.84 -17.39 10.05
N ALA A 832 -19.93 -18.12 9.39
CA ALA A 832 -19.02 -17.55 8.40
C ALA A 832 -19.78 -16.73 7.33
N ASP A 833 -20.91 -17.23 6.83
CA ASP A 833 -21.78 -16.51 5.89
C ASP A 833 -22.23 -15.12 6.42
N ARG A 834 -22.65 -15.05 7.69
CA ARG A 834 -23.08 -13.79 8.32
C ARG A 834 -21.91 -12.81 8.51
N LEU A 835 -20.72 -13.31 8.83
CA LEU A 835 -19.50 -12.50 8.93
C LEU A 835 -19.06 -11.96 7.57
N GLN A 836 -19.14 -12.78 6.52
CA GLN A 836 -18.87 -12.39 5.14
C GLN A 836 -19.87 -11.33 4.64
N LEU A 837 -21.17 -11.57 4.80
CA LEU A 837 -22.25 -10.60 4.50
C LEU A 837 -22.03 -9.26 5.24
N TYR A 838 -21.74 -9.32 6.54
CA TYR A 838 -21.49 -8.11 7.33
C TYR A 838 -20.25 -7.35 6.84
N THR A 839 -19.18 -8.07 6.51
CA THR A 839 -17.96 -7.50 5.94
C THR A 839 -18.25 -6.78 4.61
N PHE A 840 -19.05 -7.38 3.72
CA PHE A 840 -19.46 -6.73 2.48
C PHE A 840 -20.28 -5.46 2.74
N LYS A 841 -21.25 -5.47 3.67
CA LYS A 841 -21.98 -4.25 4.11
C LYS A 841 -21.03 -3.14 4.56
N GLN A 842 -19.98 -3.45 5.34
CA GLN A 842 -19.01 -2.45 5.79
C GLN A 842 -18.22 -1.80 4.63
N THR A 843 -18.09 -2.44 3.47
CA THR A 843 -17.41 -1.83 2.30
C THR A 843 -18.22 -0.73 1.60
N HIS A 844 -19.50 -0.59 1.93
CA HIS A 844 -20.39 0.45 1.36
C HIS A 844 -20.35 1.77 2.15
N MET A 845 -19.76 1.80 3.35
CA MET A 845 -19.92 2.90 4.33
C MET A 845 -18.82 3.98 4.27
N TYR A 846 -18.07 4.08 3.16
CA TYR A 846 -16.94 5.03 3.01
C TYR A 846 -17.37 6.29 2.25
N TYR A 847 -17.65 7.38 2.97
CA TYR A 847 -18.39 8.52 2.44
C TYR A 847 -17.68 9.38 1.37
N ASN A 848 -16.37 9.21 1.21
CA ASN A 848 -15.61 9.83 0.13
C ASN A 848 -15.79 9.13 -1.25
N TRP A 849 -16.51 8.01 -1.31
CA TRP A 849 -16.80 7.28 -2.55
C TRP A 849 -18.25 6.74 -2.54
N SER A 850 -19.07 7.22 -3.47
CA SER A 850 -20.48 6.81 -3.63
C SER A 850 -20.61 5.48 -4.36
N GLY A 851 -20.03 4.44 -3.77
CA GLY A 851 -19.93 3.08 -4.25
C GLY A 851 -19.17 2.22 -3.23
N THR A 852 -18.96 0.95 -3.52
CA THR A 852 -18.12 0.09 -2.66
C THR A 852 -16.63 0.38 -2.81
N VAL A 853 -15.88 0.14 -1.74
CA VAL A 853 -14.40 0.19 -1.70
C VAL A 853 -13.79 -1.19 -1.39
N GLY A 854 -12.53 -1.41 -1.76
CA GLY A 854 -11.85 -2.71 -1.63
C GLY A 854 -11.69 -3.25 -0.20
N VAL A 855 -11.92 -2.46 0.84
CA VAL A 855 -11.80 -2.84 2.27
C VAL A 855 -12.98 -2.25 3.06
N PRO A 856 -13.27 -2.72 4.29
CA PRO A 856 -14.28 -2.10 5.16
C PRO A 856 -14.02 -0.60 5.34
N ALA A 857 -15.08 0.20 5.40
CA ALA A 857 -14.96 1.66 5.45
C ALA A 857 -14.07 2.15 6.60
N VAL A 858 -14.14 1.48 7.76
CA VAL A 858 -13.30 1.77 8.92
C VAL A 858 -11.80 1.58 8.66
N CYS A 859 -11.38 0.59 7.88
CA CYS A 859 -9.99 0.44 7.44
C CYS A 859 -9.58 1.59 6.51
N GLN A 860 -10.48 1.96 5.59
CA GLN A 860 -10.21 3.05 4.66
C GLN A 860 -10.16 4.42 5.35
N TYR A 861 -10.92 4.62 6.42
CA TYR A 861 -10.85 5.78 7.32
C TYR A 861 -9.58 5.78 8.16
N ALA A 862 -9.22 4.66 8.80
CA ALA A 862 -7.97 4.50 9.56
C ALA A 862 -6.75 4.80 8.67
N HIS A 863 -6.71 4.24 7.46
CA HIS A 863 -5.66 4.53 6.47
C HIS A 863 -5.55 6.03 6.14
N LYS A 864 -6.69 6.71 5.93
CA LYS A 864 -6.72 8.15 5.64
C LYS A 864 -6.20 8.98 6.81
N LEU A 865 -6.58 8.60 8.03
CA LEU A 865 -6.16 9.28 9.25
C LEU A 865 -4.67 9.04 9.57
N ALA A 866 -4.18 7.80 9.49
CA ALA A 866 -2.77 7.46 9.66
C ALA A 866 -1.89 8.18 8.61
N ALA A 867 -2.34 8.20 7.34
CA ALA A 867 -1.64 8.94 6.28
C ALA A 867 -1.66 10.46 6.52
N LEU A 868 -2.77 11.04 7.00
CA LEU A 868 -2.82 12.46 7.38
C LEU A 868 -1.78 12.76 8.47
N ALA A 869 -1.73 11.92 9.51
CA ALA A 869 -0.79 12.04 10.61
C ALA A 869 0.67 11.95 10.15
N GLY A 870 1.08 10.81 9.57
CA GLY A 870 2.50 10.56 9.23
C GLY A 870 3.04 11.28 8.00
N GLN A 871 2.20 11.72 7.07
CA GLN A 871 2.68 12.38 5.84
C GLN A 871 2.62 13.91 5.90
N TYR A 872 1.76 14.48 6.74
CA TYR A 872 1.46 15.93 6.72
C TYR A 872 1.46 16.59 8.12
N LEU A 873 0.88 15.95 9.15
CA LEU A 873 0.84 16.53 10.50
C LEU A 873 2.13 16.32 11.28
N HIS A 874 2.78 15.16 11.19
CA HIS A 874 3.96 14.75 11.96
C HIS A 874 3.76 14.84 13.49
N GLN A 875 2.50 14.70 13.93
CA GLN A 875 2.05 14.73 15.33
C GLN A 875 0.58 14.26 15.39
N ALA A 876 0.09 13.92 16.57
CA ALA A 876 -1.31 13.57 16.77
C ALA A 876 -2.23 14.80 16.57
N PRO A 877 -3.43 14.62 15.97
CA PRO A 877 -4.45 15.66 15.85
C PRO A 877 -5.17 15.92 17.18
N SER A 878 -5.86 17.06 17.28
CA SER A 878 -6.59 17.49 18.48
C SER A 878 -7.75 16.56 18.84
N THR A 879 -7.88 16.22 20.11
CA THR A 879 -8.93 15.31 20.64
C THR A 879 -10.36 15.83 20.46
N TRP A 880 -10.53 17.15 20.28
CA TRP A 880 -11.81 17.77 19.94
C TRP A 880 -12.37 17.35 18.58
N LEU A 881 -11.54 16.74 17.72
CA LEU A 881 -11.94 16.26 16.39
C LEU A 881 -12.32 14.77 16.36
N GLU A 882 -12.15 14.02 17.46
CA GLU A 882 -12.27 12.55 17.49
C GLU A 882 -13.62 12.03 16.96
N LYS A 883 -14.71 12.77 17.17
CA LYS A 883 -16.08 12.42 16.78
C LYS A 883 -16.48 12.85 15.35
N LYS A 884 -15.54 13.39 14.55
CA LYS A 884 -15.79 13.91 13.19
C LYS A 884 -14.90 13.20 12.15
N LEU A 885 -15.34 13.15 10.90
CA LEU A 885 -14.54 12.63 9.78
C LEU A 885 -13.70 13.76 9.13
N TYR A 886 -12.97 14.52 9.94
CA TYR A 886 -12.20 15.71 9.53
C TYR A 886 -11.03 15.42 8.58
N PHE A 887 -10.56 14.16 8.58
CA PHE A 887 -9.40 13.65 7.84
C PHE A 887 -9.72 13.22 6.39
N LEU A 888 -10.95 13.39 5.93
CA LEU A 888 -11.41 13.09 4.56
C LEU A 888 -10.90 14.08 3.50
#